data_AF-A0A8D2Q932-F1
#
_entry.id   AF-A0A8D2Q932-F1
#
_cell.length_a   1.000
_cell.length_b   1.000
_cell.length_c   1.000
_cell.angle_alpha   90.00
_cell.angle_beta   90.00
_cell.angle_gamma   90.00
#
_symmetry.space_group_name_H-M   'P 1'
#
loop_
_entity.id
_entity.type
_entity.pdbx_description
1 polymer ?
#
loop_
_entity_poly.entity_id
_entity_poly.type
_entity_poly.pdbx_seq_one_letter_code
_entity_poly.pdbx_strand_id
1 'polypeptide(L)'
;MKGFSFGHPSSTAGEVVFNTGLAGYTESLTDPSYQGQILTMVNPILGNGGVPDTAALDEIGLSRFVESDGIKVSGLLVLDYSNEYSHWQAVKSLGEWLKEEKVPALYGIDTRLLAKIIRDKGTVLGKIEFEGQPVEFLDPNKKNLIAEVSTKEVKVYGKGNPIKIVAVDCGLKYNALRLLVRRGAEVHLVPWNHDFTRMDYDGLLISGGPGDPAQAHKLIENVRKVLEEERQEPLFGISMGNLITGLAAGASSYKMPMANRGQNQPVVNMINGQAFITAQNHGYAIESCSLPPGWKPLFVNANDQTNEGIMHENKPIFTAQFYPEANPGPTDTEFLFDSFISLIKKGKGTSFASVLPKATAATSRVEVSKVLILGSGGLSIGQAGEFDYSGSQAVKAMKEENVKTVLMNPNIASVQTNEVGLKQADTVYFLPITPEFVTEVIKAERPDGLILGMGGQTALNCGVELFKHGILQEYGVKVLGTSVESIMATEDRQMFSDKLNEINEKIAPSFAVESIEDALEAAEKIGYPVMIRSAYALGGLGSGLCHDKDQLLDHGTKAFAMTNQVLVEKSVVGWKEIEYEVVRDAADNCITVCNMENVDAMGVHTGDSIVVAPSQTLSNEELQMLRETTIKVVRHLNIVGECNIQYALNPTSLEYCIIEVNARLSRSSALASKATGYPLAFIAAKIALGIPLPEIENVVSGKTTACFEPSLDYIVTKIPRWDLDRFQGSSIKIGSSMKSVGEVMAIGRTFEESFQKALRMCHPSVDGFTACLPMNKEWPADVDLRKELAEASSIRVHAIAKALNDNISVNDISKLTAIDKWFIYRMQDIVKTEKNLKGFNSESIPEESLRRAKEIGFSDKQIGKCLGVTEAQSRELRLKKNITPWVKQIDTLAGEYPAVTNYLYVTYNGQEHDVKFDDHGMMVLGCGPYHIGSSVEFDWCAVSCIRTLRQLCKKTVVVNCNPETVSTDFDECDRLYFEELSLERILDIYKREECDGCIISVGGQIPNNLAVPLYRSGVKIKGTNPLQIDRAEDRSVFSAVLDELQVAQAPWKAVNSLVCRCTFNLCLAITLRQYSQFYFFCLHLVGCRDSFPDFFEQVVCHAVSEHVEDAGVHSGDATLMFPAQTISQGALEKVKIATSKIADAFAISGPFNIQFLIRGNNVLVRQFLEVESS
;
A
#
# COMPACT_ATOMS: atom_id res chain seq x y z
N MET A 1 26.68 14.85 1.61
CA MET A 1 26.35 13.60 0.88
C MET A 1 26.82 13.77 -0.56
N LYS A 2 27.41 12.74 -1.20
CA LYS A 2 27.83 12.82 -2.60
C LYS A 2 26.68 12.34 -3.47
N GLY A 3 26.36 13.05 -4.55
CA GLY A 3 25.33 12.69 -5.52
C GLY A 3 25.79 12.91 -6.96
N PHE A 4 24.94 12.54 -7.90
CA PHE A 4 25.17 12.64 -9.33
C PHE A 4 24.38 13.81 -9.92
N SER A 5 25.05 14.68 -10.66
CA SER A 5 24.40 15.84 -11.28
C SER A 5 23.53 15.43 -12.45
N PHE A 6 22.29 15.90 -12.46
CA PHE A 6 21.38 15.79 -13.60
C PHE A 6 20.79 17.13 -14.06
N GLY A 7 20.88 18.18 -13.22
CA GLY A 7 20.54 19.56 -13.57
C GLY A 7 21.74 20.36 -14.11
N HIS A 8 21.70 21.67 -13.93
CA HIS A 8 22.79 22.57 -14.34
C HIS A 8 24.05 22.36 -13.47
N PRO A 9 25.25 22.21 -14.07
CA PRO A 9 26.48 21.87 -13.35
C PRO A 9 27.13 23.11 -12.69
N SER A 10 26.42 23.75 -11.78
CA SER A 10 26.91 24.91 -11.01
C SER A 10 26.59 24.80 -9.52
N SER A 11 27.44 25.39 -8.68
CA SER A 11 27.18 25.45 -7.24
C SER A 11 26.09 26.46 -6.87
N THR A 12 25.37 26.19 -5.78
CA THR A 12 24.32 27.08 -5.22
C THR A 12 24.24 26.89 -3.71
N ALA A 13 23.78 27.92 -2.98
CA ALA A 13 23.60 27.89 -1.54
C ALA A 13 22.26 28.50 -1.13
N GLY A 14 21.64 27.97 -0.08
CA GLY A 14 20.34 28.41 0.40
C GLY A 14 19.88 27.66 1.65
N GLU A 15 18.64 27.89 2.06
CA GLU A 15 17.99 27.09 3.10
C GLU A 15 17.56 25.74 2.51
N VAL A 16 17.97 24.63 3.12
CA VAL A 16 17.55 23.29 2.70
C VAL A 16 16.25 22.96 3.39
N VAL A 17 15.27 22.56 2.59
CA VAL A 17 13.92 22.24 3.03
C VAL A 17 13.52 20.87 2.48
N PHE A 18 12.53 20.23 3.09
CA PHE A 18 11.90 19.04 2.52
C PHE A 18 10.40 19.27 2.37
N ASN A 19 9.76 18.55 1.44
CA ASN A 19 8.31 18.56 1.26
C ASN A 19 7.81 17.13 1.09
N THR A 20 6.73 16.78 1.79
CA THR A 20 6.16 15.42 1.81
C THR A 20 5.21 15.11 0.65
N GLY A 21 4.93 16.08 -0.22
CA GLY A 21 4.13 15.88 -1.43
C GLY A 21 4.79 14.91 -2.42
N LEU A 22 4.02 13.92 -2.88
CA LEU A 22 4.55 12.83 -3.73
C LEU A 22 4.45 13.14 -5.23
N ALA A 23 3.43 13.89 -5.65
CA ALA A 23 3.14 14.19 -7.04
C ALA A 23 3.28 15.69 -7.38
N GLY A 24 3.31 15.99 -8.68
CA GLY A 24 3.35 17.37 -9.19
C GLY A 24 4.67 18.09 -8.93
N TYR A 25 5.79 17.45 -9.29
CA TYR A 25 7.11 18.10 -9.16
C TYR A 25 7.24 19.31 -10.10
N THR A 26 6.59 19.32 -11.26
CA THR A 26 6.58 20.46 -12.19
C THR A 26 5.98 21.71 -11.55
N GLU A 27 4.83 21.55 -10.92
CA GLU A 27 4.10 22.59 -10.22
C GLU A 27 4.86 23.02 -8.96
N SER A 28 5.35 22.05 -8.18
CA SER A 28 6.16 22.29 -6.97
C SER A 28 7.41 23.12 -7.25
N LEU A 29 8.17 22.77 -8.29
CA LEU A 29 9.43 23.46 -8.63
C LEU A 29 9.19 24.91 -9.06
N THR A 30 7.98 25.23 -9.52
CA THR A 30 7.57 26.58 -9.92
C THR A 30 6.81 27.34 -8.83
N ASP A 31 6.68 26.80 -7.62
CA ASP A 31 6.09 27.51 -6.48
C ASP A 31 7.03 28.63 -6.00
N PRO A 32 6.61 29.92 -6.06
CA PRO A 32 7.43 31.05 -5.60
C PRO A 32 7.89 30.97 -4.14
N SER A 33 7.20 30.19 -3.31
CA SER A 33 7.54 30.00 -1.89
C SER A 33 8.90 29.31 -1.68
N TYR A 34 9.46 28.67 -2.72
CA TYR A 34 10.79 28.06 -2.70
C TYR A 34 11.94 28.99 -3.10
N GLN A 35 11.69 30.27 -3.38
CA GLN A 35 12.75 31.21 -3.71
C GLN A 35 13.87 31.18 -2.67
N GLY A 36 15.12 30.99 -3.11
CA GLY A 36 16.29 30.90 -2.23
C GLY A 36 16.48 29.57 -1.50
N GLN A 37 15.63 28.57 -1.72
CA GLN A 37 15.66 27.29 -1.01
C GLN A 37 16.16 26.14 -1.90
N ILE A 38 16.85 25.17 -1.29
CA ILE A 38 17.23 23.90 -1.92
C ILE A 38 16.19 22.86 -1.49
N LEU A 39 15.41 22.36 -2.45
CA LEU A 39 14.29 21.46 -2.19
C LEU A 39 14.78 20.00 -2.14
N THR A 40 14.46 19.31 -1.04
CA THR A 40 14.60 17.86 -0.89
C THR A 40 13.23 17.22 -1.11
N MET A 41 13.12 16.38 -2.13
CA MET A 41 11.89 15.63 -2.40
C MET A 41 11.89 14.32 -1.64
N VAL A 42 10.84 14.04 -0.88
CA VAL A 42 10.75 12.75 -0.16
C VAL A 42 10.35 11.61 -1.08
N ASN A 43 9.57 11.87 -2.14
CA ASN A 43 9.32 10.88 -3.18
C ASN A 43 10.68 10.43 -3.73
N PRO A 44 11.03 9.15 -3.60
CA PRO A 44 12.37 8.71 -3.95
C PRO A 44 12.58 8.64 -5.47
N ILE A 45 11.52 8.68 -6.28
CA ILE A 45 11.57 8.48 -7.73
C ILE A 45 11.00 9.73 -8.44
N LEU A 46 11.86 10.54 -9.05
CA LEU A 46 11.46 11.77 -9.74
C LEU A 46 11.75 11.76 -11.24
N GLY A 47 10.91 12.48 -12.00
CA GLY A 47 11.08 12.69 -13.44
C GLY A 47 10.28 11.75 -14.35
N ASN A 48 9.43 10.88 -13.78
CA ASN A 48 8.71 9.82 -14.50
C ASN A 48 7.88 10.34 -15.68
N GLY A 49 7.22 11.49 -15.50
CA GLY A 49 6.38 12.12 -16.52
C GLY A 49 7.11 13.14 -17.39
N GLY A 50 8.43 13.31 -17.26
CA GLY A 50 9.18 14.34 -17.96
C GLY A 50 8.70 15.74 -17.56
N VAL A 51 8.66 16.67 -18.51
CA VAL A 51 8.16 18.03 -18.31
C VAL A 51 7.19 18.37 -19.45
N PRO A 52 6.00 18.91 -19.17
CA PRO A 52 5.07 19.36 -20.19
C PRO A 52 5.58 20.63 -20.89
N ASP A 53 4.85 21.12 -21.90
CA ASP A 53 5.22 22.36 -22.58
C ASP A 53 5.07 23.58 -21.65
N THR A 54 6.16 23.97 -20.99
CA THR A 54 6.19 25.09 -20.02
C THR A 54 5.99 26.46 -20.67
N ALA A 55 6.08 26.56 -22.01
CA ALA A 55 5.83 27.79 -22.75
C ALA A 55 4.35 27.91 -23.20
N ALA A 56 3.57 26.83 -23.11
CA ALA A 56 2.15 26.86 -23.47
C ALA A 56 1.39 27.81 -22.55
N LEU A 57 0.63 28.73 -23.13
CA LEU A 57 -0.24 29.65 -22.40
C LEU A 57 -1.69 29.14 -22.38
N ASP A 58 -2.40 29.39 -21.30
CA ASP A 58 -3.84 29.18 -21.15
C ASP A 58 -4.66 30.36 -21.73
N GLU A 59 -6.00 30.26 -21.69
CA GLU A 59 -6.90 31.28 -22.23
C GLU A 59 -6.79 32.66 -21.57
N ILE A 60 -6.19 32.76 -20.37
CA ILE A 60 -5.98 34.02 -19.67
C ILE A 60 -4.54 34.54 -19.78
N GLY A 61 -3.71 33.87 -20.61
CA GLY A 61 -2.34 34.29 -20.90
C GLY A 61 -1.33 33.93 -19.81
N LEU A 62 -1.65 32.99 -18.92
CA LEU A 62 -0.71 32.42 -17.96
C LEU A 62 -0.12 31.13 -18.51
N SER A 63 1.08 30.75 -18.05
CA SER A 63 1.65 29.45 -18.40
C SER A 63 0.73 28.34 -17.90
N ARG A 64 0.36 27.39 -18.76
CA ARG A 64 -0.70 26.41 -18.49
C ARG A 64 -0.34 25.38 -17.41
N PHE A 65 0.88 24.86 -17.45
CA PHE A 65 1.30 23.67 -16.67
C PHE A 65 2.24 24.00 -15.51
N VAL A 66 2.47 25.28 -15.24
CA VAL A 66 3.37 25.74 -14.16
C VAL A 66 2.67 26.85 -13.36
N GLU A 67 3.18 27.09 -12.16
CA GLU A 67 2.57 27.99 -11.18
C GLU A 67 3.23 29.36 -11.07
N SER A 68 4.28 29.58 -11.86
CA SER A 68 4.91 30.89 -12.05
C SER A 68 5.63 30.95 -13.41
N ASP A 69 6.38 32.01 -13.66
CA ASP A 69 7.13 32.26 -14.91
C ASP A 69 8.33 31.32 -15.13
N GLY A 70 8.72 30.50 -14.14
CA GLY A 70 9.84 29.57 -14.26
C GLY A 70 10.11 28.80 -12.97
N ILE A 71 11.22 28.06 -12.92
CA ILE A 71 11.63 27.33 -11.72
C ILE A 71 12.06 28.32 -10.61
N LYS A 72 11.63 28.05 -9.37
CA LYS A 72 11.84 28.92 -8.20
C LYS A 72 12.79 28.33 -7.16
N VAL A 73 12.95 27.01 -7.14
CA VAL A 73 13.97 26.38 -6.27
C VAL A 73 15.37 26.82 -6.70
N SER A 74 16.24 27.03 -5.72
CA SER A 74 17.67 27.32 -5.98
C SER A 74 18.48 26.07 -6.28
N GLY A 75 17.96 24.89 -5.91
CA GLY A 75 18.52 23.59 -6.24
C GLY A 75 17.58 22.46 -5.83
N LEU A 76 17.82 21.26 -6.36
CA LEU A 76 16.97 20.08 -6.15
C LEU A 76 17.79 18.85 -5.71
N LEU A 77 17.30 18.15 -4.69
CA LEU A 77 17.88 16.92 -4.15
C LEU A 77 16.86 15.79 -4.21
N VAL A 78 17.23 14.69 -4.86
CA VAL A 78 16.39 13.49 -5.02
C VAL A 78 17.19 12.21 -4.75
N LEU A 79 16.48 11.09 -4.56
CA LEU A 79 17.12 9.79 -4.41
C LEU A 79 17.41 9.16 -5.77
N ASP A 80 16.40 8.98 -6.61
CA ASP A 80 16.53 8.43 -7.96
C ASP A 80 15.91 9.38 -8.99
N TYR A 81 16.56 9.47 -10.15
CA TYR A 81 16.12 10.29 -11.27
C TYR A 81 15.83 9.42 -12.50
N SER A 82 14.59 9.48 -12.97
CA SER A 82 14.15 8.86 -14.22
C SER A 82 14.61 9.68 -15.42
N ASN A 83 15.69 9.24 -16.09
CA ASN A 83 16.14 9.85 -17.34
C ASN A 83 15.15 9.61 -18.49
N GLU A 84 14.69 8.36 -18.62
CA GLU A 84 13.61 8.00 -19.54
C GLU A 84 12.25 8.28 -18.88
N TYR A 85 11.38 8.97 -19.60
CA TYR A 85 10.06 9.38 -19.12
C TYR A 85 8.93 8.88 -20.04
N SER A 86 7.72 8.81 -19.50
CA SER A 86 6.53 8.42 -20.26
C SER A 86 5.30 9.12 -19.68
N HIS A 87 4.83 10.15 -20.39
CA HIS A 87 3.55 10.79 -20.13
C HIS A 87 3.11 11.49 -21.43
N TRP A 88 1.80 11.52 -21.70
CA TRP A 88 1.27 12.02 -22.98
C TRP A 88 1.45 13.53 -23.17
N GLN A 89 1.61 14.29 -22.08
CA GLN A 89 1.92 15.73 -22.13
C GLN A 89 3.42 16.04 -22.21
N ALA A 90 4.31 15.05 -22.03
CA ALA A 90 5.73 15.30 -21.86
C ALA A 90 6.41 15.72 -23.17
N VAL A 91 7.19 16.79 -23.15
CA VAL A 91 7.95 17.29 -24.31
C VAL A 91 9.46 17.20 -24.15
N LYS A 92 9.96 17.13 -22.90
CA LYS A 92 11.38 17.00 -22.57
C LYS A 92 11.57 16.32 -21.21
N SER A 93 12.80 15.96 -20.87
CA SER A 93 13.13 15.42 -19.55
C SER A 93 13.23 16.51 -18.46
N LEU A 94 13.06 16.12 -17.20
CA LEU A 94 13.28 17.02 -16.06
C LEU A 94 14.71 17.57 -16.00
N GLY A 95 15.73 16.75 -16.31
CA GLY A 95 17.12 17.18 -16.34
C GLY A 95 17.41 18.22 -17.43
N GLU A 96 16.78 18.12 -18.60
CA GLU A 96 16.89 19.14 -19.66
C GLU A 96 16.28 20.47 -19.22
N TRP A 97 15.08 20.45 -18.64
CA TRP A 97 14.43 21.68 -18.15
C TRP A 97 15.25 22.36 -17.05
N LEU A 98 15.79 21.60 -16.10
CA LEU A 98 16.68 22.13 -15.06
C LEU A 98 17.96 22.77 -15.62
N LYS A 99 18.51 22.22 -16.72
CA LYS A 99 19.67 22.82 -17.40
C LYS A 99 19.31 24.11 -18.13
N GLU A 100 18.15 24.16 -18.77
CA GLU A 100 17.63 25.37 -19.45
C GLU A 100 17.45 26.52 -18.46
N GLU A 101 16.84 26.24 -17.29
CA GLU A 101 16.56 27.20 -16.22
C GLU A 101 17.77 27.44 -15.28
N LYS A 102 18.90 26.79 -15.54
CA LYS A 102 20.16 26.89 -14.77
C LYS A 102 20.04 26.49 -13.29
N VAL A 103 19.25 25.46 -13.00
CA VAL A 103 19.01 24.96 -11.65
C VAL A 103 19.87 23.72 -11.37
N PRO A 104 20.75 23.76 -10.36
CA PRO A 104 21.52 22.59 -9.95
C PRO A 104 20.65 21.50 -9.33
N ALA A 105 20.90 20.25 -9.71
CA ALA A 105 20.15 19.13 -9.15
C ALA A 105 21.00 17.87 -9.03
N LEU A 106 20.90 17.18 -7.88
CA LEU A 106 21.63 15.95 -7.57
C LEU A 106 20.67 14.80 -7.26
N TYR A 107 20.93 13.61 -7.83
CA TYR A 107 20.33 12.34 -7.42
C TYR A 107 21.35 11.44 -6.71
N GLY A 108 20.92 10.32 -6.14
CA GLY A 108 21.74 9.42 -5.32
C GLY A 108 21.91 9.90 -3.88
N ILE A 109 21.03 10.77 -3.41
CA ILE A 109 21.05 11.36 -2.07
C ILE A 109 20.03 10.65 -1.19
N ASP A 110 20.40 10.30 0.06
CA ASP A 110 19.43 9.77 1.03
C ASP A 110 18.52 10.90 1.53
N THR A 111 17.43 11.15 0.80
CA THR A 111 16.46 12.22 1.07
C THR A 111 15.75 12.04 2.42
N ARG A 112 15.60 10.81 2.90
CA ARG A 112 15.01 10.49 4.20
C ARG A 112 15.92 10.94 5.34
N LEU A 113 17.21 10.66 5.22
CA LEU A 113 18.20 11.16 6.19
C LEU A 113 18.23 12.69 6.20
N LEU A 114 18.16 13.34 5.04
CA LEU A 114 18.05 14.81 4.97
C LEU A 114 16.78 15.32 5.65
N ALA A 115 15.61 14.73 5.40
CA ALA A 115 14.37 15.11 6.07
C ALA A 115 14.51 15.04 7.60
N LYS A 116 15.08 13.95 8.13
CA LYS A 116 15.36 13.77 9.57
C LYS A 116 16.36 14.78 10.14
N ILE A 117 17.36 15.20 9.36
CA ILE A 117 18.33 16.23 9.76
C ILE A 117 17.65 17.61 9.83
N ILE A 118 16.80 17.91 8.85
CA ILE A 118 16.13 19.22 8.72
C ILE A 118 15.03 19.38 9.77
N ARG A 119 14.30 18.30 10.05
CA ARG A 119 13.21 18.24 11.03
C ARG A 119 13.61 18.88 12.37
N ASP A 120 12.72 19.72 12.90
CA ASP A 120 12.82 20.39 14.20
C ASP A 120 14.02 21.36 14.39
N LYS A 121 14.76 21.71 13.32
CA LYS A 121 15.92 22.62 13.41
C LYS A 121 15.60 24.09 13.11
N GLY A 122 14.39 24.39 12.65
CA GLY A 122 13.99 25.72 12.19
C GLY A 122 14.59 26.07 10.83
N THR A 123 15.87 26.45 10.80
CA THR A 123 16.59 26.79 9.55
C THR A 123 17.87 25.98 9.43
N VAL A 124 17.97 25.20 8.36
CA VAL A 124 19.17 24.46 7.98
C VAL A 124 19.73 25.07 6.71
N LEU A 125 20.93 25.61 6.78
CA LEU A 125 21.63 26.14 5.60
C LEU A 125 22.41 25.02 4.92
N GLY A 126 22.38 25.01 3.59
CA GLY A 126 23.06 24.03 2.77
C GLY A 126 23.55 24.61 1.45
N LYS A 127 24.32 23.79 0.73
CA LYS A 127 24.79 24.11 -0.61
C LYS A 127 24.94 22.84 -1.44
N ILE A 128 24.64 22.95 -2.73
CA ILE A 128 25.12 22.00 -3.74
C ILE A 128 26.44 22.58 -4.24
N GLU A 129 27.52 21.82 -4.07
CA GLU A 129 28.87 22.29 -4.38
C GLU A 129 29.56 21.36 -5.37
N PHE A 130 29.97 21.93 -6.51
CA PHE A 130 30.76 21.27 -7.53
C PHE A 130 32.25 21.55 -7.30
N GLU A 131 33.08 20.57 -7.68
CA GLU A 131 34.53 20.71 -7.61
C GLU A 131 35.01 21.94 -8.41
N GLY A 132 35.84 22.77 -7.79
CA GLY A 132 36.34 24.02 -8.40
C GLY A 132 35.36 25.20 -8.39
N GLN A 133 34.16 25.06 -7.81
CA GLN A 133 33.14 26.13 -7.73
C GLN A 133 32.67 26.35 -6.28
N PRO A 134 33.54 26.79 -5.36
CA PRO A 134 33.15 26.96 -3.96
C PRO A 134 32.12 28.10 -3.80
N VAL A 135 31.13 27.89 -2.94
CA VAL A 135 30.13 28.92 -2.57
C VAL A 135 29.98 29.02 -1.06
N GLU A 136 29.76 30.22 -0.56
CA GLU A 136 29.50 30.46 0.87
C GLU A 136 28.05 30.11 1.23
N PHE A 137 27.82 29.69 2.48
CA PHE A 137 26.47 29.51 2.98
C PHE A 137 25.73 30.84 2.99
N LEU A 138 24.49 30.84 2.49
CA LEU A 138 23.64 32.02 2.41
C LEU A 138 22.30 31.71 3.08
N ASP A 139 21.89 32.57 4.02
CA ASP A 139 20.54 32.55 4.57
C ASP A 139 19.65 33.49 3.75
N PRO A 140 18.75 32.96 2.90
CA PRO A 140 17.88 33.78 2.07
C PRO A 140 16.85 34.55 2.89
N ASN A 141 16.49 34.09 4.09
CA ASN A 141 15.43 34.69 4.92
C ASN A 141 15.80 36.07 5.46
N LYS A 142 17.09 36.46 5.41
CA LYS A 142 17.55 37.81 5.76
C LYS A 142 17.20 38.87 4.73
N LYS A 143 16.75 38.46 3.54
CA LYS A 143 16.29 39.35 2.48
C LYS A 143 14.77 39.39 2.47
N ASN A 144 14.23 40.47 1.92
CA ASN A 144 12.81 40.52 1.58
C ASN A 144 12.56 39.73 0.28
N LEU A 145 12.37 38.41 0.42
CA LEU A 145 12.16 37.51 -0.73
C LEU A 145 10.84 37.79 -1.46
N ILE A 146 9.82 38.32 -0.77
CA ILE A 146 8.57 38.79 -1.38
C ILE A 146 8.87 39.80 -2.50
N ALA A 147 9.80 40.73 -2.27
CA ALA A 147 10.18 41.72 -3.28
C ALA A 147 10.90 41.12 -4.50
N GLU A 148 11.58 39.98 -4.35
CA GLU A 148 12.25 39.30 -5.45
C GLU A 148 11.22 38.68 -6.41
N VAL A 149 10.21 37.99 -5.87
CA VAL A 149 9.22 37.24 -6.66
C VAL A 149 8.01 38.05 -7.12
N SER A 150 7.64 39.11 -6.38
CA SER A 150 6.46 39.94 -6.71
C SER A 150 6.59 40.60 -8.09
N THR A 151 5.47 40.69 -8.81
CA THR A 151 5.33 41.45 -10.05
C THR A 151 5.84 42.88 -9.88
N LYS A 152 6.47 43.42 -10.92
CA LYS A 152 7.02 44.78 -10.88
C LYS A 152 6.02 45.84 -11.34
N GLU A 153 5.00 45.42 -12.06
CA GLU A 153 3.96 46.27 -12.64
C GLU A 153 2.59 45.65 -12.40
N VAL A 154 1.55 46.48 -12.48
CA VAL A 154 0.16 46.04 -12.38
C VAL A 154 -0.21 45.26 -13.64
N LYS A 155 -0.74 44.05 -13.48
CA LYS A 155 -1.26 43.20 -14.55
C LYS A 155 -2.74 42.93 -14.34
N VAL A 156 -3.50 42.81 -15.43
CA VAL A 156 -4.95 42.58 -15.37
C VAL A 156 -5.29 41.28 -16.08
N TYR A 157 -5.97 40.38 -15.37
CA TYR A 157 -6.44 39.08 -15.87
C TYR A 157 -7.97 39.02 -15.83
N GLY A 158 -8.59 38.29 -16.76
CA GLY A 158 -10.06 38.23 -16.86
C GLY A 158 -10.69 39.58 -17.23
N LYS A 159 -10.01 40.38 -18.07
CA LYS A 159 -10.42 41.74 -18.43
C LYS A 159 -11.88 41.79 -18.92
N GLY A 160 -12.68 42.68 -18.34
CA GLY A 160 -14.11 42.83 -18.66
C GLY A 160 -15.05 42.01 -17.77
N ASN A 161 -14.52 41.18 -16.87
CA ASN A 161 -15.32 40.50 -15.86
C ASN A 161 -15.92 41.48 -14.84
N PRO A 162 -17.10 41.18 -14.28
CA PRO A 162 -17.89 42.14 -13.49
C PRO A 162 -17.38 42.39 -12.07
N ILE A 163 -16.60 41.48 -11.49
CA ILE A 163 -16.12 41.60 -10.10
C ILE A 163 -14.66 42.03 -10.10
N LYS A 164 -14.35 43.21 -9.60
CA LYS A 164 -13.00 43.73 -9.58
C LYS A 164 -12.26 43.31 -8.30
N ILE A 165 -11.22 42.52 -8.45
CA ILE A 165 -10.43 42.03 -7.31
C ILE A 165 -9.00 42.56 -7.42
N VAL A 166 -8.51 43.20 -6.37
CA VAL A 166 -7.08 43.50 -6.26
C VAL A 166 -6.39 42.30 -5.64
N ALA A 167 -5.41 41.72 -6.34
CA ALA A 167 -4.58 40.65 -5.84
C ALA A 167 -3.18 41.20 -5.55
N VAL A 168 -2.79 41.26 -4.28
CA VAL A 168 -1.45 41.70 -3.87
C VAL A 168 -0.50 40.52 -4.05
N ASP A 169 0.41 40.66 -5.00
CA ASP A 169 1.37 39.62 -5.34
C ASP A 169 2.52 39.59 -4.33
N CYS A 170 2.51 38.61 -3.44
CA CYS A 170 3.60 38.36 -2.53
C CYS A 170 4.49 37.17 -2.96
N GLY A 171 4.30 36.67 -4.19
CA GLY A 171 4.74 35.36 -4.65
C GLY A 171 3.53 34.44 -4.88
N LEU A 172 2.47 34.98 -5.49
CA LEU A 172 1.23 34.27 -5.74
C LEU A 172 1.43 33.19 -6.83
N LYS A 173 0.73 32.07 -6.66
CA LYS A 173 0.67 30.97 -7.62
C LYS A 173 -0.39 31.22 -8.69
N TYR A 174 -0.09 30.90 -9.95
CA TYR A 174 -1.00 31.16 -11.08
C TYR A 174 -2.38 30.54 -10.90
N ASN A 175 -2.52 29.39 -10.23
CA ASN A 175 -3.83 28.78 -10.06
C ASN A 175 -4.81 29.66 -9.26
N ALA A 176 -4.34 30.49 -8.32
CA ALA A 176 -5.21 31.45 -7.63
C ALA A 176 -5.86 32.46 -8.60
N LEU A 177 -5.13 32.89 -9.64
CA LEU A 177 -5.69 33.75 -10.70
C LEU A 177 -6.71 33.00 -11.54
N ARG A 178 -6.39 31.76 -11.94
CA ARG A 178 -7.30 30.91 -12.74
C ARG A 178 -8.63 30.72 -12.01
N LEU A 179 -8.60 30.42 -10.72
CA LEU A 179 -9.79 30.20 -9.89
C LEU A 179 -10.64 31.46 -9.71
N LEU A 180 -10.02 32.63 -9.54
CA LEU A 180 -10.73 33.90 -9.46
C LEU A 180 -11.37 34.29 -10.80
N VAL A 181 -10.63 34.20 -11.90
CA VAL A 181 -11.13 34.56 -13.24
C VAL A 181 -12.29 33.63 -13.65
N ARG A 182 -12.18 32.31 -13.37
CA ARG A 182 -13.25 31.33 -13.60
C ARG A 182 -14.56 31.67 -12.86
N ARG A 183 -14.45 32.34 -11.71
CA ARG A 183 -15.60 32.82 -10.90
C ARG A 183 -16.10 34.20 -11.30
N GLY A 184 -15.61 34.75 -12.41
CA GLY A 184 -16.07 36.02 -12.98
C GLY A 184 -15.39 37.25 -12.38
N ALA A 185 -14.13 37.12 -11.93
CA ALA A 185 -13.34 38.25 -11.47
C ALA A 185 -12.45 38.85 -12.57
N GLU A 186 -12.38 40.17 -12.63
CA GLU A 186 -11.29 40.92 -13.24
C GLU A 186 -10.23 41.15 -12.17
N VAL A 187 -9.10 40.47 -12.29
CA VAL A 187 -8.07 40.44 -11.26
C VAL A 187 -6.96 41.43 -11.61
N HIS A 188 -6.79 42.43 -10.76
CA HIS A 188 -5.71 43.42 -10.80
C HIS A 188 -4.57 42.92 -9.91
N LEU A 189 -3.62 42.21 -10.50
CA LEU A 189 -2.42 41.74 -9.82
C LEU A 189 -1.47 42.94 -9.63
N VAL A 190 -1.23 43.32 -8.38
CA VAL A 190 -0.41 44.49 -8.03
C VAL A 190 0.87 44.08 -7.31
N PRO A 191 1.97 44.85 -7.45
CA PRO A 191 3.19 44.64 -6.68
C PRO A 191 2.93 44.64 -5.17
N TRP A 192 3.73 43.88 -4.41
CA TRP A 192 3.60 43.74 -2.94
C TRP A 192 3.60 45.08 -2.19
N ASN A 193 4.28 46.08 -2.74
CA ASN A 193 4.45 47.41 -2.14
C ASN A 193 3.56 48.49 -2.79
N HIS A 194 2.62 48.09 -3.65
CA HIS A 194 1.66 48.98 -4.29
C HIS A 194 0.71 49.58 -3.26
N ASP A 195 0.32 50.83 -3.46
CA ASP A 195 -0.66 51.49 -2.60
C ASP A 195 -2.08 51.21 -3.12
N PHE A 196 -2.63 50.07 -2.70
CA PHE A 196 -4.00 49.68 -3.02
C PHE A 196 -5.05 50.33 -2.11
N THR A 197 -4.66 51.08 -1.08
CA THR A 197 -5.58 51.61 -0.06
C THR A 197 -6.64 52.54 -0.64
N ARG A 198 -6.31 53.22 -1.74
CA ARG A 198 -7.20 54.16 -2.45
C ARG A 198 -7.79 53.60 -3.74
N MET A 199 -7.50 52.35 -4.07
CA MET A 199 -8.07 51.70 -5.25
C MET A 199 -9.52 51.33 -4.99
N ASP A 200 -10.33 51.50 -6.03
CA ASP A 200 -11.69 50.98 -6.11
C ASP A 200 -11.64 49.50 -6.50
N TYR A 201 -12.23 48.64 -5.67
CA TYR A 201 -12.30 47.20 -5.87
C TYR A 201 -13.47 46.62 -5.07
N ASP A 202 -13.96 45.46 -5.48
CA ASP A 202 -15.04 44.74 -4.80
C ASP A 202 -14.50 43.78 -3.74
N GLY A 203 -13.24 43.35 -3.86
CA GLY A 203 -12.55 42.51 -2.88
C GLY A 203 -11.02 42.60 -2.98
N LEU A 204 -10.35 42.25 -1.87
CA LEU A 204 -8.90 42.24 -1.74
C LEU A 204 -8.38 40.82 -1.46
N LEU A 205 -7.49 40.32 -2.31
CA LEU A 205 -6.76 39.08 -2.10
C LEU A 205 -5.29 39.40 -1.76
N ILE A 206 -4.72 38.73 -0.77
CA ILE A 206 -3.28 38.74 -0.50
C ILE A 206 -2.82 37.28 -0.51
N SER A 207 -1.90 36.91 -1.39
CA SER A 207 -1.51 35.49 -1.51
C SER A 207 -0.02 35.31 -1.79
N GLY A 208 0.48 34.19 -1.26
CA GLY A 208 1.75 33.57 -1.59
C GLY A 208 2.94 34.27 -0.95
N GLY A 209 4.05 33.56 -0.79
CA GLY A 209 5.32 34.25 -0.62
C GLY A 209 6.40 33.49 0.11
N PRO A 210 7.65 33.61 -0.36
CA PRO A 210 8.82 33.17 0.37
C PRO A 210 9.21 34.18 1.47
N GLY A 211 9.92 33.69 2.50
CA GLY A 211 10.66 34.52 3.44
C GLY A 211 9.89 34.96 4.68
N ASP A 212 10.51 35.86 5.44
CA ASP A 212 9.98 36.40 6.70
C ASP A 212 8.94 37.51 6.43
N PRO A 213 7.67 37.35 6.85
CA PRO A 213 6.64 38.36 6.64
C PRO A 213 6.98 39.71 7.28
N ALA A 214 7.77 39.73 8.36
CA ALA A 214 8.13 40.94 9.06
C ALA A 214 8.97 41.92 8.21
N GLN A 215 9.64 41.43 7.16
CA GLN A 215 10.42 42.25 6.23
C GLN A 215 9.54 43.11 5.30
N ALA A 216 8.25 42.81 5.17
CA ALA A 216 7.31 43.49 4.28
C ALA A 216 6.59 44.68 4.94
N HIS A 217 7.32 45.53 5.67
CA HIS A 217 6.74 46.63 6.47
C HIS A 217 5.72 47.49 5.72
N LYS A 218 6.03 47.88 4.48
CA LYS A 218 5.14 48.74 3.67
C LYS A 218 3.81 48.05 3.33
N LEU A 219 3.82 46.74 3.10
CA LEU A 219 2.60 45.98 2.87
C LEU A 219 1.78 45.88 4.16
N ILE A 220 2.44 45.54 5.28
CA ILE A 220 1.78 45.46 6.60
C ILE A 220 1.10 46.80 6.94
N GLU A 221 1.76 47.93 6.68
CA GLU A 221 1.17 49.26 6.86
C GLU A 221 -0.04 49.52 5.95
N ASN A 222 0.03 49.12 4.68
CA ASN A 222 -1.10 49.29 3.75
C ASN A 222 -2.30 48.44 4.14
N VAL A 223 -2.08 47.18 4.55
CA VAL A 223 -3.15 46.32 5.05
C VAL A 223 -3.71 46.87 6.36
N ARG A 224 -2.87 47.35 7.28
CA ARG A 224 -3.32 47.98 8.53
C ARG A 224 -4.27 49.14 8.27
N LYS A 225 -3.97 50.01 7.30
CA LYS A 225 -4.89 51.09 6.89
C LYS A 225 -6.23 50.54 6.43
N VAL A 226 -6.25 49.48 5.61
CA VAL A 226 -7.51 48.82 5.18
C VAL A 226 -8.29 48.25 6.37
N LEU A 227 -7.60 47.69 7.37
CA LEU A 227 -8.24 47.14 8.58
C LEU A 227 -8.81 48.23 9.51
N GLU A 228 -8.14 49.37 9.62
CA GLU A 228 -8.52 50.51 10.48
C GLU A 228 -9.61 51.40 9.84
N GLU A 229 -9.66 51.49 8.52
CA GLU A 229 -10.69 52.22 7.79
C GLU A 229 -12.07 51.50 7.87
N GLU A 230 -13.16 52.24 7.65
CA GLU A 230 -14.52 51.69 7.55
C GLU A 230 -14.81 50.99 6.21
N ARG A 231 -13.78 50.44 5.56
CA ARG A 231 -13.91 49.63 4.35
C ARG A 231 -14.69 48.34 4.65
N GLN A 232 -15.56 47.96 3.72
CA GLN A 232 -16.50 46.83 3.87
C GLN A 232 -16.23 45.73 2.84
N GLU A 233 -15.28 45.97 1.93
CA GLU A 233 -14.83 45.03 0.92
C GLU A 233 -14.24 43.78 1.60
N PRO A 234 -14.61 42.57 1.17
CA PRO A 234 -14.04 41.35 1.69
C PRO A 234 -12.52 41.26 1.49
N LEU A 235 -11.82 40.75 2.49
CA LEU A 235 -10.39 40.44 2.42
C LEU A 235 -10.18 38.94 2.59
N PHE A 236 -9.46 38.35 1.65
CA PHE A 236 -9.03 36.95 1.70
C PHE A 236 -7.50 36.84 1.66
N GLY A 237 -6.90 36.30 2.72
CA GLY A 237 -5.46 36.04 2.80
C GLY A 237 -5.11 34.57 2.62
N ILE A 238 -4.09 34.25 1.82
CA ILE A 238 -3.60 32.89 1.56
C ILE A 238 -2.11 32.80 1.93
N SER A 239 -1.73 31.83 2.77
CA SER A 239 -0.36 31.59 3.24
C SER A 239 0.29 32.85 3.82
N MET A 240 1.19 33.51 3.08
CA MET A 240 1.75 34.81 3.46
C MET A 240 0.66 35.86 3.74
N GLY A 241 -0.48 35.78 3.05
CA GLY A 241 -1.65 36.62 3.32
C GLY A 241 -2.21 36.43 4.74
N ASN A 242 -2.17 35.22 5.30
CA ASN A 242 -2.50 34.98 6.71
C ASN A 242 -1.54 35.73 7.63
N LEU A 243 -0.23 35.56 7.38
CA LEU A 243 0.84 36.17 8.17
C LEU A 243 0.78 37.71 8.14
N ILE A 244 0.66 38.30 6.94
CA ILE A 244 0.57 39.74 6.73
C ILE A 244 -0.69 40.32 7.37
N THR A 245 -1.84 39.66 7.22
CA THR A 245 -3.10 40.12 7.82
C THR A 245 -3.03 40.06 9.34
N GLY A 246 -2.49 38.99 9.91
CA GLY A 246 -2.27 38.86 11.36
C GLY A 246 -1.35 39.96 11.91
N LEU A 247 -0.21 40.20 11.27
CA LEU A 247 0.74 41.28 11.66
C LEU A 247 0.13 42.68 11.50
N ALA A 248 -0.68 42.89 10.46
CA ALA A 248 -1.38 44.15 10.25
C ALA A 248 -2.43 44.40 11.34
N ALA A 249 -3.14 43.35 11.76
CA ALA A 249 -4.10 43.38 12.86
C ALA A 249 -3.44 43.61 14.22
N GLY A 250 -2.20 43.15 14.41
CA GLY A 250 -1.40 43.34 15.63
C GLY A 250 -0.94 42.05 16.31
N ALA A 251 -1.11 40.89 15.67
CA ALA A 251 -0.56 39.63 16.15
C ALA A 251 0.96 39.53 15.92
N SER A 252 1.59 38.54 16.54
CA SER A 252 2.99 38.14 16.33
C SER A 252 3.12 36.98 15.35
N SER A 253 4.20 36.97 14.58
CA SER A 253 4.63 35.83 13.76
C SER A 253 5.96 35.26 14.25
N TYR A 254 6.22 33.98 14.04
CA TYR A 254 7.48 33.32 14.42
C TYR A 254 7.94 32.33 13.33
N LYS A 255 9.26 32.09 13.24
CA LYS A 255 9.82 31.00 12.42
C LYS A 255 9.56 29.68 13.14
N MET A 256 8.94 28.74 12.43
CA MET A 256 8.58 27.45 12.98
C MET A 256 9.83 26.57 13.12
N PRO A 257 10.00 25.84 14.23
CA PRO A 257 11.02 24.79 14.34
C PRO A 257 10.81 23.66 13.33
N MET A 258 9.55 23.30 13.11
CA MET A 258 9.08 22.33 12.13
C MET A 258 8.10 23.05 11.20
N ALA A 259 8.47 23.17 9.94
CA ALA A 259 7.68 23.83 8.92
C ALA A 259 6.59 22.87 8.39
N ASN A 260 5.41 23.39 8.04
CA ASN A 260 4.39 22.59 7.34
C ASN A 260 4.63 22.67 5.83
N ARG A 261 5.13 21.56 5.27
CA ARG A 261 5.48 21.42 3.84
C ARG A 261 5.05 20.06 3.31
N GLY A 262 3.87 20.01 2.72
CA GLY A 262 3.27 18.75 2.27
C GLY A 262 1.97 18.96 1.51
N GLN A 263 1.43 17.86 0.98
CA GLN A 263 0.11 17.81 0.33
C GLN A 263 -0.93 17.07 1.20
N ASN A 264 -0.52 16.68 2.41
CA ASN A 264 -1.27 15.82 3.31
C ASN A 264 -1.54 16.48 4.68
N GLN A 265 -1.49 17.81 4.75
CA GLN A 265 -1.54 18.53 6.02
C GLN A 265 -2.99 18.72 6.49
N PRO A 266 -3.38 18.17 7.65
CA PRO A 266 -4.76 18.22 8.10
C PRO A 266 -5.06 19.48 8.89
N VAL A 267 -6.17 20.14 8.54
CA VAL A 267 -6.66 21.33 9.24
C VAL A 267 -8.09 21.13 9.69
N VAL A 268 -8.42 21.61 10.88
CA VAL A 268 -9.78 21.55 11.45
C VAL A 268 -10.37 22.95 11.48
N ASN A 269 -11.59 23.09 10.97
CA ASN A 269 -12.36 24.32 11.03
C ASN A 269 -12.96 24.50 12.43
N MET A 270 -12.56 25.57 13.10
CA MET A 270 -12.95 25.85 14.49
C MET A 270 -14.43 26.25 14.66
N ILE A 271 -15.14 26.56 13.56
CA ILE A 271 -16.56 26.94 13.61
C ILE A 271 -17.46 25.71 13.64
N ASN A 272 -17.15 24.70 12.82
CA ASN A 272 -18.06 23.58 12.55
C ASN A 272 -17.44 22.19 12.81
N GLY A 273 -16.15 22.10 13.14
CA GLY A 273 -15.44 20.85 13.44
C GLY A 273 -15.02 20.03 12.22
N GLN A 274 -15.29 20.48 10.99
CA GLN A 274 -14.90 19.76 9.78
C GLN A 274 -13.38 19.77 9.59
N ALA A 275 -12.83 18.63 9.19
CA ALA A 275 -11.44 18.48 8.83
C ALA A 275 -11.25 18.48 7.30
N PHE A 276 -10.14 19.05 6.86
CA PHE A 276 -9.74 19.12 5.46
C PHE A 276 -8.27 18.75 5.30
N ILE A 277 -7.92 18.09 4.19
CA ILE A 277 -6.52 17.86 3.82
C ILE A 277 -6.07 19.00 2.90
N THR A 278 -4.87 19.53 3.16
CA THR A 278 -4.41 20.76 2.53
C THR A 278 -2.98 20.66 2.02
N ALA A 279 -2.71 21.41 0.96
CA ALA A 279 -1.35 21.68 0.50
C ALA A 279 -0.77 22.89 1.25
N GLN A 280 0.41 22.71 1.83
CA GLN A 280 1.10 23.75 2.60
C GLN A 280 2.58 23.82 2.21
N ASN A 281 3.13 25.04 2.29
CA ASN A 281 4.53 25.31 2.01
C ASN A 281 5.01 26.58 2.74
N HIS A 282 4.95 26.59 4.08
CA HIS A 282 5.37 27.74 4.89
C HIS A 282 6.29 27.33 6.03
N GLY A 283 7.18 28.25 6.44
CA GLY A 283 8.08 28.08 7.59
C GLY A 283 7.89 29.11 8.68
N TYR A 284 6.87 29.97 8.56
CA TYR A 284 6.48 30.97 9.55
C TYR A 284 5.00 30.78 9.86
N ALA A 285 4.58 31.08 11.09
CA ALA A 285 3.20 30.95 11.55
C ALA A 285 2.79 32.15 12.42
N ILE A 286 1.47 32.36 12.56
CA ILE A 286 0.88 33.30 13.53
C ILE A 286 0.77 32.62 14.90
N GLU A 287 1.10 33.37 15.95
CA GLU A 287 0.86 32.95 17.33
C GLU A 287 -0.62 33.19 17.71
N SER A 288 -1.42 32.13 17.79
CA SER A 288 -2.87 32.24 18.04
C SER A 288 -3.25 33.01 19.31
N CYS A 289 -2.43 32.97 20.37
CA CYS A 289 -2.70 33.67 21.63
C CYS A 289 -2.38 35.18 21.58
N SER A 290 -1.68 35.66 20.54
CA SER A 290 -1.39 37.08 20.35
C SER A 290 -2.43 37.81 19.48
N LEU A 291 -3.47 37.10 19.02
CA LEU A 291 -4.54 37.71 18.24
C LEU A 291 -5.24 38.81 19.06
N PRO A 292 -5.41 40.02 18.50
CA PRO A 292 -6.04 41.13 19.18
C PRO A 292 -7.57 40.95 19.28
N PRO A 293 -8.25 41.69 20.18
CA PRO A 293 -9.70 41.66 20.28
C PRO A 293 -10.40 41.87 18.92
N GLY A 294 -11.45 41.08 18.65
CA GLY A 294 -12.19 41.10 17.38
C GLY A 294 -11.70 40.08 16.33
N TRP A 295 -10.59 39.37 16.60
CA TRP A 295 -10.07 38.31 15.75
C TRP A 295 -10.13 36.95 16.41
N LYS A 296 -10.34 35.90 15.61
CA LYS A 296 -10.36 34.50 16.06
C LYS A 296 -9.59 33.59 15.11
N PRO A 297 -8.98 32.50 15.62
CA PRO A 297 -8.56 31.39 14.77
C PRO A 297 -9.75 30.85 13.98
N LEU A 298 -9.53 30.59 12.70
CA LEU A 298 -10.52 29.98 11.80
C LEU A 298 -10.22 28.50 11.58
N PHE A 299 -8.96 28.19 11.28
CA PHE A 299 -8.47 26.83 11.12
C PHE A 299 -7.31 26.58 12.09
N VAL A 300 -7.14 25.32 12.49
CA VAL A 300 -6.01 24.84 13.30
C VAL A 300 -5.44 23.57 12.70
N ASN A 301 -4.13 23.40 12.75
CA ASN A 301 -3.50 22.17 12.29
C ASN A 301 -3.82 21.02 13.26
N ALA A 302 -4.29 19.88 12.74
CA ALA A 302 -4.66 18.75 13.60
C ALA A 302 -3.45 18.05 14.22
N ASN A 303 -2.25 18.19 13.64
CA ASN A 303 -1.02 17.54 14.10
C ASN A 303 -0.28 18.35 15.16
N ASP A 304 -0.03 19.64 14.91
CA ASP A 304 0.84 20.49 15.75
C ASP A 304 0.13 21.69 16.42
N GLN A 305 -1.18 21.83 16.18
CA GLN A 305 -2.04 22.87 16.75
C GLN A 305 -1.65 24.31 16.38
N THR A 306 -0.81 24.48 15.35
CA THR A 306 -0.47 25.80 14.82
C THR A 306 -1.66 26.47 14.12
N ASN A 307 -1.60 27.79 13.99
CA ASN A 307 -2.66 28.57 13.34
C ASN A 307 -2.69 28.31 11.84
N GLU A 308 -3.88 27.96 11.33
CA GLU A 308 -4.06 27.66 9.91
C GLU A 308 -4.97 28.68 9.19
N GLY A 309 -5.29 29.77 9.86
CA GLY A 309 -6.18 30.81 9.37
C GLY A 309 -6.81 31.61 10.50
N ILE A 310 -7.21 32.84 10.20
CA ILE A 310 -7.87 33.75 11.12
C ILE A 310 -9.09 34.37 10.46
N MET A 311 -10.03 34.84 11.28
CA MET A 311 -11.18 35.61 10.82
C MET A 311 -11.48 36.76 11.76
N HIS A 312 -12.07 37.81 11.22
CA HIS A 312 -12.62 38.90 12.02
C HIS A 312 -14.07 38.57 12.44
N GLU A 313 -14.46 38.91 13.66
CA GLU A 313 -15.80 38.55 14.19
C GLU A 313 -16.95 39.20 13.41
N ASN A 314 -16.79 40.48 13.04
CA ASN A 314 -17.85 41.29 12.42
C ASN A 314 -17.59 41.79 11.00
N LYS A 315 -16.35 41.69 10.48
CA LYS A 315 -15.96 42.16 9.14
C LYS A 315 -15.79 40.95 8.21
N PRO A 316 -16.01 41.10 6.89
CA PRO A 316 -15.85 40.01 5.91
C PRO A 316 -14.37 39.72 5.62
N ILE A 317 -13.58 39.48 6.66
CA ILE A 317 -12.13 39.29 6.58
C ILE A 317 -11.81 37.92 7.12
N PHE A 318 -11.13 37.10 6.30
CA PHE A 318 -10.71 35.77 6.67
C PHE A 318 -9.43 35.38 5.91
N THR A 319 -8.74 34.38 6.42
CA THR A 319 -7.49 33.88 5.84
C THR A 319 -7.37 32.38 5.97
N ALA A 320 -6.49 31.80 5.16
CA ALA A 320 -6.00 30.43 5.27
C ALA A 320 -4.46 30.46 5.20
N GLN A 321 -3.79 29.69 6.05
CA GLN A 321 -2.33 29.56 6.04
C GLN A 321 -1.85 28.54 4.99
N PHE A 322 -2.72 27.61 4.62
CA PHE A 322 -2.56 26.69 3.50
C PHE A 322 -2.92 27.35 2.15
N TYR A 323 -2.75 26.61 1.05
CA TYR A 323 -3.06 27.05 -0.33
C TYR A 323 -4.35 26.38 -0.83
N PRO A 324 -5.53 27.04 -0.78
CA PRO A 324 -6.77 26.48 -1.29
C PRO A 324 -6.79 26.31 -2.81
N GLU A 325 -5.91 27.02 -3.51
CA GLU A 325 -5.65 26.83 -4.93
C GLU A 325 -4.81 25.57 -5.23
N ALA A 326 -4.24 24.94 -4.21
CA ALA A 326 -3.40 23.74 -4.33
C ALA A 326 -2.41 23.85 -5.51
N ASN A 327 -2.40 22.88 -6.41
CA ASN A 327 -1.53 22.75 -7.59
C ASN A 327 -0.02 22.82 -7.26
N PRO A 328 0.59 21.74 -6.74
CA PRO A 328 0.00 20.42 -6.55
C PRO A 328 -0.72 20.27 -5.20
N GLY A 329 -1.45 19.16 -5.07
CA GLY A 329 -2.14 18.76 -3.84
C GLY A 329 -3.67 18.80 -3.91
N PRO A 330 -4.34 18.49 -2.80
CA PRO A 330 -5.79 18.28 -2.73
C PRO A 330 -6.61 19.54 -2.99
N THR A 331 -7.70 19.41 -3.75
CA THR A 331 -8.64 20.50 -4.11
C THR A 331 -9.75 20.70 -3.07
N ASP A 332 -9.66 20.04 -1.91
CA ASP A 332 -10.70 19.94 -0.87
C ASP A 332 -11.16 21.28 -0.28
N THR A 333 -10.35 22.35 -0.44
CA THR A 333 -10.62 23.67 0.14
C THR A 333 -10.90 24.76 -0.90
N GLU A 334 -11.11 24.40 -2.17
CA GLU A 334 -11.42 25.37 -3.24
C GLU A 334 -12.68 26.21 -2.93
N PHE A 335 -13.61 25.68 -2.13
CA PHE A 335 -14.82 26.37 -1.67
C PHE A 335 -14.56 27.72 -0.96
N LEU A 336 -13.32 27.96 -0.48
CA LEU A 336 -12.93 29.25 0.09
C LEU A 336 -12.98 30.38 -0.94
N PHE A 337 -12.68 30.09 -2.22
CA PHE A 337 -12.87 31.04 -3.30
C PHE A 337 -14.36 31.33 -3.56
N ASP A 338 -15.23 30.31 -3.47
CA ASP A 338 -16.69 30.50 -3.57
C ASP A 338 -17.24 31.32 -2.40
N SER A 339 -16.71 31.11 -1.21
CA SER A 339 -17.03 31.87 0.00
C SER A 339 -16.64 33.33 -0.16
N PHE A 340 -15.44 33.61 -0.68
CA PHE A 340 -14.96 34.96 -0.95
C PHE A 340 -15.85 35.70 -1.95
N ILE A 341 -16.17 35.08 -3.09
CA ILE A 341 -17.05 35.67 -4.12
C ILE A 341 -18.48 35.87 -3.58
N SER A 342 -18.95 34.97 -2.71
CA SER A 342 -20.26 35.09 -2.06
C SER A 342 -20.33 36.27 -1.10
N LEU A 343 -19.26 36.56 -0.35
CA LEU A 343 -19.18 37.75 0.51
C LEU A 343 -19.27 39.02 -0.31
N ILE A 344 -18.58 39.08 -1.45
CA ILE A 344 -18.61 40.23 -2.36
C ILE A 344 -20.04 40.47 -2.86
N LYS A 345 -20.71 39.41 -3.33
CA LYS A 345 -22.07 39.50 -3.89
C LYS A 345 -23.13 39.85 -2.84
N LYS A 346 -23.02 39.34 -1.61
CA LYS A 346 -24.01 39.59 -0.54
C LYS A 346 -23.84 40.97 0.11
N GLY A 347 -22.62 41.50 0.17
CA GLY A 347 -22.34 42.83 0.70
C GLY A 347 -22.53 42.98 2.23
N LYS A 348 -22.78 44.22 2.67
CA LYS A 348 -22.67 44.67 4.07
C LYS A 348 -23.41 43.78 5.07
N GLY A 349 -22.74 43.46 6.19
CA GLY A 349 -23.31 42.72 7.32
C GLY A 349 -23.26 41.20 7.18
N THR A 350 -22.70 40.67 6.10
CA THR A 350 -22.52 39.22 5.89
C THR A 350 -21.32 38.70 6.69
N SER A 351 -21.55 37.77 7.61
CA SER A 351 -20.46 37.09 8.33
C SER A 351 -19.87 35.96 7.49
N PHE A 352 -18.57 35.69 7.65
CA PHE A 352 -17.90 34.56 6.98
C PHE A 352 -18.57 33.22 7.31
N ALA A 353 -18.98 33.02 8.57
CA ALA A 353 -19.70 31.82 8.99
C ALA A 353 -20.99 31.55 8.18
N SER A 354 -21.62 32.59 7.63
CA SER A 354 -22.85 32.47 6.83
C SER A 354 -22.65 32.03 5.37
N VAL A 355 -21.40 32.01 4.89
CA VAL A 355 -21.04 31.60 3.52
C VAL A 355 -20.25 30.29 3.47
N LEU A 356 -19.82 29.77 4.62
CA LEU A 356 -19.18 28.46 4.69
C LEU A 356 -20.16 27.33 4.36
N PRO A 357 -19.65 26.20 3.82
CA PRO A 357 -20.40 24.97 3.75
C PRO A 357 -20.99 24.63 5.13
N LYS A 358 -22.29 24.34 5.17
CA LYS A 358 -22.92 23.88 6.40
C LYS A 358 -22.40 22.48 6.69
N ALA A 359 -21.94 22.24 7.91
CA ALA A 359 -21.67 20.89 8.35
C ALA A 359 -22.96 20.07 8.29
N THR A 360 -22.85 18.84 7.84
CA THR A 360 -23.81 17.78 8.14
C THR A 360 -23.98 17.70 9.66
N ALA A 361 -25.19 17.41 10.14
CA ALA A 361 -25.51 17.47 11.58
C ALA A 361 -24.48 16.69 12.41
N ALA A 362 -24.04 17.27 13.53
CA ALA A 362 -23.07 16.65 14.45
C ALA A 362 -23.51 15.23 14.78
N THR A 363 -22.70 14.24 14.40
CA THR A 363 -23.03 12.84 14.61
C THR A 363 -22.75 12.46 16.06
N SER A 364 -23.74 11.86 16.71
CA SER A 364 -23.60 11.29 18.04
C SER A 364 -22.90 9.94 17.95
N ARG A 365 -22.01 9.63 18.90
CA ARG A 365 -21.45 8.28 19.06
C ARG A 365 -22.57 7.24 19.11
N VAL A 366 -22.36 6.10 18.47
CA VAL A 366 -23.33 5.01 18.48
C VAL A 366 -23.20 4.27 19.79
N GLU A 367 -24.25 4.26 20.60
CA GLU A 367 -24.30 3.43 21.80
C GLU A 367 -24.52 1.96 21.43
N VAL A 368 -23.50 1.14 21.67
CA VAL A 368 -23.49 -0.32 21.56
C VAL A 368 -22.74 -0.94 22.74
N SER A 369 -23.21 -2.09 23.18
CA SER A 369 -22.66 -2.83 24.33
C SER A 369 -22.09 -4.19 23.94
N LYS A 370 -22.62 -4.81 22.88
CA LYS A 370 -22.17 -6.11 22.35
C LYS A 370 -22.30 -6.15 20.83
N VAL A 371 -21.18 -6.35 20.16
CA VAL A 371 -21.08 -6.40 18.70
C VAL A 371 -20.82 -7.82 18.22
N LEU A 372 -21.63 -8.27 17.25
CA LEU A 372 -21.37 -9.47 16.46
C LEU A 372 -20.51 -9.12 15.24
N ILE A 373 -19.40 -9.82 15.05
CA ILE A 373 -18.49 -9.67 13.92
C ILE A 373 -18.54 -10.95 13.10
N LEU A 374 -18.79 -10.82 11.79
CA LEU A 374 -18.81 -11.96 10.86
C LEU A 374 -17.44 -12.09 10.18
N GLY A 375 -16.78 -13.24 10.35
CA GLY A 375 -15.56 -13.61 9.65
C GLY A 375 -15.82 -14.08 8.21
N SER A 376 -14.75 -14.39 7.48
CA SER A 376 -14.81 -14.76 6.06
C SER A 376 -15.30 -16.19 5.79
N GLY A 377 -15.20 -17.10 6.76
CA GLY A 377 -15.37 -18.52 6.51
C GLY A 377 -14.07 -19.17 6.05
N GLY A 378 -14.18 -20.26 5.26
CA GLY A 378 -13.02 -20.91 4.66
C GLY A 378 -12.35 -20.03 3.61
N LEU A 379 -11.05 -20.23 3.38
CA LEU A 379 -10.32 -19.51 2.34
C LEU A 379 -10.66 -20.06 0.95
N SER A 380 -10.78 -19.16 -0.01
CA SER A 380 -10.96 -19.48 -1.43
C SER A 380 -10.22 -18.47 -2.30
N ILE A 381 -10.00 -18.80 -3.58
CA ILE A 381 -9.43 -17.85 -4.54
C ILE A 381 -10.27 -16.57 -4.56
N GLY A 382 -9.62 -15.42 -4.37
CA GLY A 382 -10.27 -14.09 -4.27
C GLY A 382 -10.79 -13.71 -2.88
N GLN A 383 -10.84 -14.64 -1.91
CA GLN A 383 -11.23 -14.38 -0.52
C GLN A 383 -10.30 -15.16 0.42
N ALA A 384 -9.16 -14.55 0.78
CA ALA A 384 -8.06 -15.24 1.48
C ALA A 384 -7.86 -14.72 2.91
N GLY A 385 -6.60 -14.61 3.36
CA GLY A 385 -6.25 -14.31 4.75
C GLY A 385 -6.44 -12.84 5.16
N GLU A 386 -6.68 -11.94 4.21
CA GLU A 386 -6.87 -10.50 4.45
C GLU A 386 -7.98 -10.20 5.48
N PHE A 387 -8.98 -11.06 5.57
CA PHE A 387 -10.11 -10.93 6.48
C PHE A 387 -9.79 -11.42 7.90
N ASP A 388 -8.84 -12.35 8.06
CA ASP A 388 -8.36 -12.78 9.38
C ASP A 388 -7.64 -11.61 10.07
N TYR A 389 -6.82 -10.87 9.31
CA TYR A 389 -6.20 -9.63 9.78
C TYR A 389 -7.24 -8.56 10.08
N SER A 390 -8.14 -8.30 9.14
CA SER A 390 -9.15 -7.24 9.25
C SER A 390 -10.06 -7.41 10.46
N GLY A 391 -10.64 -8.61 10.62
CA GLY A 391 -11.53 -8.90 11.73
C GLY A 391 -10.83 -8.90 13.09
N SER A 392 -9.54 -9.25 13.15
CA SER A 392 -8.72 -9.16 14.37
C SER A 392 -8.49 -7.70 14.80
N GLN A 393 -8.28 -6.80 13.86
CA GLN A 393 -8.18 -5.35 14.13
C GLN A 393 -9.50 -4.75 14.62
N ALA A 394 -10.62 -5.22 14.07
CA ALA A 394 -11.95 -4.80 14.50
C ALA A 394 -12.20 -5.13 15.97
N VAL A 395 -11.86 -6.35 16.38
CA VAL A 395 -11.98 -6.79 17.77
C VAL A 395 -11.13 -5.93 18.70
N LYS A 396 -9.88 -5.62 18.31
CA LYS A 396 -9.00 -4.72 19.08
C LYS A 396 -9.64 -3.35 19.30
N ALA A 397 -10.14 -2.73 18.23
CA ALA A 397 -10.78 -1.42 18.29
C ALA A 397 -12.00 -1.42 19.22
N MET A 398 -12.84 -2.46 19.14
CA MET A 398 -14.02 -2.63 20.00
C MET A 398 -13.65 -2.80 21.47
N LYS A 399 -12.62 -3.60 21.77
CA LYS A 399 -12.15 -3.81 23.15
C LYS A 399 -11.59 -2.54 23.78
N GLU A 400 -10.86 -1.73 23.03
CA GLU A 400 -10.37 -0.43 23.51
C GLU A 400 -11.51 0.53 23.89
N GLU A 401 -12.65 0.46 23.19
CA GLU A 401 -13.85 1.24 23.51
C GLU A 401 -14.79 0.54 24.51
N ASN A 402 -14.32 -0.53 25.17
CA ASN A 402 -15.07 -1.33 26.16
C ASN A 402 -16.36 -1.98 25.62
N VAL A 403 -16.39 -2.32 24.34
CA VAL A 403 -17.50 -3.02 23.68
C VAL A 403 -17.26 -4.53 23.70
N LYS A 404 -18.26 -5.31 24.12
CA LYS A 404 -18.17 -6.78 24.10
C LYS A 404 -18.21 -7.30 22.67
N THR A 405 -17.47 -8.35 22.38
CA THR A 405 -17.28 -8.86 21.03
C THR A 405 -17.68 -10.33 20.92
N VAL A 406 -18.53 -10.64 19.95
CA VAL A 406 -18.85 -12.01 19.52
C VAL A 406 -18.34 -12.18 18.11
N LEU A 407 -17.58 -13.23 17.85
CA LEU A 407 -17.08 -13.57 16.52
C LEU A 407 -17.71 -14.85 16.02
N MET A 408 -18.17 -14.85 14.76
CA MET A 408 -18.49 -16.07 14.03
C MET A 408 -17.47 -16.29 12.93
N ASN A 409 -16.75 -17.42 12.98
CA ASN A 409 -15.88 -17.86 11.89
C ASN A 409 -15.72 -19.39 11.96
N PRO A 410 -16.15 -20.15 10.94
CA PRO A 410 -15.96 -21.61 10.91
C PRO A 410 -14.51 -22.04 10.62
N ASN A 411 -13.64 -21.13 10.16
CA ASN A 411 -12.24 -21.45 9.90
C ASN A 411 -11.44 -21.59 11.21
N ILE A 412 -11.16 -22.83 11.58
CA ILE A 412 -10.40 -23.18 12.78
C ILE A 412 -8.91 -22.81 12.70
N ALA A 413 -8.37 -22.64 11.49
CA ALA A 413 -6.95 -22.30 11.27
C ALA A 413 -6.70 -20.78 11.36
N SER A 414 -7.77 -19.98 11.38
CA SER A 414 -7.69 -18.52 11.44
C SER A 414 -7.05 -18.04 12.74
N VAL A 415 -6.15 -17.06 12.65
CA VAL A 415 -5.60 -16.35 13.83
C VAL A 415 -6.71 -15.64 14.61
N GLN A 416 -7.79 -15.26 13.93
CA GLN A 416 -8.92 -14.52 14.48
C GLN A 416 -9.64 -15.29 15.60
N THR A 417 -9.57 -16.63 15.57
CA THR A 417 -10.29 -17.52 16.52
C THR A 417 -9.43 -18.01 17.68
N ASN A 418 -8.18 -17.54 17.80
CA ASN A 418 -7.25 -17.95 18.85
C ASN A 418 -7.63 -17.41 20.25
N GLU A 419 -7.57 -18.26 21.29
CA GLU A 419 -8.15 -18.03 22.62
C GLU A 419 -7.44 -17.03 23.56
N VAL A 420 -6.38 -16.31 23.12
CA VAL A 420 -5.69 -15.33 23.97
C VAL A 420 -5.32 -14.01 23.26
N GLY A 421 -5.64 -12.86 23.89
CA GLY A 421 -5.09 -11.52 23.56
C GLY A 421 -6.11 -10.38 23.42
N LEU A 422 -5.62 -9.19 23.04
CA LEU A 422 -6.46 -8.00 22.78
C LEU A 422 -7.24 -8.09 21.45
N LYS A 423 -6.78 -8.93 20.52
CA LYS A 423 -7.40 -9.12 19.19
C LYS A 423 -8.38 -10.30 19.13
N GLN A 424 -8.61 -10.96 20.25
CA GLN A 424 -9.52 -12.09 20.35
C GLN A 424 -10.88 -11.63 20.83
N ALA A 425 -11.96 -12.15 20.25
CA ALA A 425 -13.32 -11.86 20.69
C ALA A 425 -13.63 -12.46 22.07
N ASP A 426 -14.58 -11.88 22.81
CA ASP A 426 -15.00 -12.40 24.12
C ASP A 426 -15.74 -13.74 24.00
N THR A 427 -16.36 -14.01 22.85
CA THR A 427 -17.01 -15.28 22.54
C THR A 427 -16.81 -15.61 21.06
N VAL A 428 -16.46 -16.85 20.74
CA VAL A 428 -16.21 -17.33 19.38
C VAL A 428 -17.16 -18.49 19.05
N TYR A 429 -17.80 -18.43 17.89
CA TYR A 429 -18.67 -19.48 17.35
C TYR A 429 -18.07 -20.04 16.06
N PHE A 430 -17.71 -21.32 16.08
CA PHE A 430 -17.28 -22.08 14.91
C PHE A 430 -18.49 -22.62 14.13
N LEU A 431 -19.29 -21.70 13.58
CA LEU A 431 -20.51 -22.01 12.84
C LEU A 431 -20.44 -21.46 11.41
N PRO A 432 -21.15 -22.07 10.45
CA PRO A 432 -21.25 -21.52 9.09
C PRO A 432 -21.79 -20.09 9.08
N ILE A 433 -21.25 -19.26 8.18
CA ILE A 433 -21.72 -17.88 7.98
C ILE A 433 -22.90 -17.90 7.02
N THR A 434 -24.06 -18.33 7.53
CA THR A 434 -25.33 -18.34 6.79
C THR A 434 -26.43 -17.66 7.60
N PRO A 435 -27.49 -17.14 6.96
CA PRO A 435 -28.57 -16.45 7.66
C PRO A 435 -29.19 -17.28 8.80
N GLU A 436 -29.32 -18.59 8.61
CA GLU A 436 -29.86 -19.51 9.62
C GLU A 436 -29.01 -19.51 10.91
N PHE A 437 -27.71 -19.81 10.80
CA PHE A 437 -26.83 -19.89 11.97
C PHE A 437 -26.58 -18.52 12.61
N VAL A 438 -26.44 -17.46 11.80
CA VAL A 438 -26.26 -16.11 12.33
C VAL A 438 -27.50 -15.67 13.11
N THR A 439 -28.69 -16.05 12.66
CA THR A 439 -29.94 -15.80 13.40
C THR A 439 -29.96 -16.50 14.75
N GLU A 440 -29.49 -17.74 14.84
CA GLU A 440 -29.39 -18.47 16.11
C GLU A 440 -28.40 -17.82 17.08
N VAL A 441 -27.25 -17.35 16.59
CA VAL A 441 -26.28 -16.60 17.40
C VAL A 441 -26.88 -15.27 17.87
N ILE A 442 -27.60 -14.53 17.01
CA ILE A 442 -28.30 -13.30 17.40
C ILE A 442 -29.33 -13.58 18.50
N LYS A 443 -30.10 -14.67 18.41
CA LYS A 443 -31.07 -15.07 19.44
C LYS A 443 -30.41 -15.39 20.78
N ALA A 444 -29.27 -16.08 20.75
CA ALA A 444 -28.53 -16.51 21.94
C ALA A 444 -27.77 -15.36 22.61
N GLU A 445 -27.04 -14.56 21.83
CA GLU A 445 -26.13 -13.54 22.34
C GLU A 445 -26.77 -12.17 22.53
N ARG A 446 -27.87 -11.89 21.82
CA ARG A 446 -28.56 -10.58 21.81
C ARG A 446 -27.61 -9.39 21.59
N PRO A 447 -26.81 -9.39 20.49
CA PRO A 447 -25.98 -8.24 20.16
C PRO A 447 -26.84 -7.02 19.79
N ASP A 448 -26.36 -5.82 20.07
CA ASP A 448 -26.98 -4.56 19.67
C ASP A 448 -26.26 -3.90 18.47
N GLY A 449 -25.10 -4.43 18.06
CA GLY A 449 -24.37 -4.06 16.86
C GLY A 449 -23.92 -5.26 16.00
N LEU A 450 -23.79 -5.04 14.69
CA LEU A 450 -23.30 -6.01 13.70
C LEU A 450 -22.24 -5.37 12.80
N ILE A 451 -21.09 -6.03 12.67
CA ILE A 451 -20.09 -5.75 11.63
C ILE A 451 -20.15 -6.86 10.57
N LEU A 452 -20.45 -6.45 9.34
CA LEU A 452 -20.58 -7.33 8.17
C LEU A 452 -19.60 -6.98 7.02
N GLY A 453 -18.85 -5.88 7.14
CA GLY A 453 -17.93 -5.38 6.11
C GLY A 453 -16.47 -5.85 6.24
N MET A 454 -16.20 -6.85 7.09
CA MET A 454 -14.83 -7.30 7.42
C MET A 454 -14.59 -8.80 7.19
N GLY A 455 -15.58 -9.51 6.64
CA GLY A 455 -15.53 -10.95 6.36
C GLY A 455 -15.75 -11.29 4.89
N GLY A 456 -15.27 -10.46 3.98
CA GLY A 456 -15.39 -10.66 2.53
C GLY A 456 -16.85 -10.68 2.03
N GLN A 457 -17.07 -11.29 0.86
CA GLN A 457 -18.39 -11.37 0.24
C GLN A 457 -19.34 -12.27 1.03
N THR A 458 -18.82 -13.32 1.67
CA THR A 458 -19.63 -14.25 2.47
C THR A 458 -20.35 -13.54 3.61
N ALA A 459 -19.63 -12.76 4.43
CA ALA A 459 -20.22 -11.99 5.51
C ALA A 459 -21.18 -10.91 5.00
N LEU A 460 -20.80 -10.21 3.94
CA LEU A 460 -21.58 -9.14 3.35
C LEU A 460 -22.92 -9.64 2.82
N ASN A 461 -22.91 -10.70 2.00
CA ASN A 461 -24.13 -11.31 1.45
C ASN A 461 -25.04 -11.84 2.57
N CYS A 462 -24.46 -12.49 3.58
CA CYS A 462 -25.23 -12.96 4.74
C CYS A 462 -25.89 -11.80 5.49
N GLY A 463 -25.17 -10.71 5.73
CA GLY A 463 -25.69 -9.52 6.39
C GLY A 463 -26.81 -8.83 5.62
N VAL A 464 -26.66 -8.69 4.29
CA VAL A 464 -27.70 -8.15 3.40
C VAL A 464 -28.95 -9.02 3.43
N GLU A 465 -28.82 -10.35 3.45
CA GLU A 465 -29.97 -11.26 3.48
C GLU A 465 -30.73 -11.20 4.83
N LEU A 466 -30.01 -11.09 5.95
CA LEU A 466 -30.61 -10.88 7.27
C LEU A 466 -31.40 -9.56 7.34
N PHE A 467 -30.88 -8.51 6.69
CA PHE A 467 -31.57 -7.23 6.57
C PHE A 467 -32.84 -7.34 5.73
N LYS A 468 -32.76 -7.96 4.53
CA LYS A 468 -33.91 -8.16 3.64
C LYS A 468 -35.04 -8.97 4.30
N HIS A 469 -34.69 -9.96 5.13
CA HIS A 469 -35.66 -10.74 5.90
C HIS A 469 -36.17 -10.04 7.17
N GLY A 470 -35.71 -8.83 7.49
CA GLY A 470 -36.17 -8.06 8.65
C GLY A 470 -35.66 -8.59 10.00
N ILE A 471 -34.73 -9.55 9.99
CA ILE A 471 -34.21 -10.20 11.20
C ILE A 471 -33.43 -9.19 12.06
N LEU A 472 -32.60 -8.35 11.44
CA LEU A 472 -31.86 -7.32 12.18
C LEU A 472 -32.81 -6.36 12.93
N GLN A 473 -33.94 -6.01 12.32
CA GLN A 473 -34.93 -5.14 12.93
C GLN A 473 -35.78 -5.85 14.00
N GLU A 474 -36.10 -7.13 13.81
CA GLU A 474 -36.80 -7.96 14.80
C GLU A 474 -36.03 -8.04 16.14
N TYR A 475 -34.69 -8.17 16.06
CA TYR A 475 -33.83 -8.32 17.23
C TYR A 475 -33.18 -7.01 17.70
N GLY A 476 -33.41 -5.89 17.01
CA GLY A 476 -32.86 -4.58 17.36
C GLY A 476 -31.34 -4.45 17.13
N VAL A 477 -30.80 -5.18 16.17
CA VAL A 477 -29.36 -5.20 15.84
C VAL A 477 -29.05 -4.08 14.85
N LYS A 478 -28.19 -3.13 15.23
CA LYS A 478 -27.76 -2.04 14.34
C LYS A 478 -26.58 -2.49 13.48
N VAL A 479 -26.61 -2.19 12.19
CA VAL A 479 -25.42 -2.34 11.34
C VAL A 479 -24.46 -1.19 11.65
N LEU A 480 -23.21 -1.51 11.99
CA LEU A 480 -22.18 -0.53 12.33
C LEU A 480 -21.30 -0.22 11.12
N GLY A 481 -21.04 1.07 10.89
CA GLY A 481 -20.34 1.56 9.71
C GLY A 481 -21.29 1.77 8.54
N THR A 482 -20.87 1.36 7.34
CA THR A 482 -21.63 1.54 6.10
C THR A 482 -22.99 0.80 6.17
N SER A 483 -24.05 1.51 5.77
CA SER A 483 -25.42 0.98 5.77
C SER A 483 -25.61 -0.15 4.76
N VAL A 484 -26.61 -1.01 4.98
CA VAL A 484 -26.95 -2.08 4.04
C VAL A 484 -27.43 -1.51 2.70
N GLU A 485 -28.12 -0.38 2.74
CA GLU A 485 -28.59 0.34 1.55
C GLU A 485 -27.41 0.83 0.70
N SER A 486 -26.38 1.41 1.33
CA SER A 486 -25.15 1.81 0.66
C SER A 486 -24.42 0.60 0.06
N ILE A 487 -24.35 -0.51 0.80
CA ILE A 487 -23.74 -1.76 0.33
C ILE A 487 -24.50 -2.32 -0.89
N MET A 488 -25.83 -2.38 -0.83
CA MET A 488 -26.65 -2.81 -1.96
C MET A 488 -26.44 -1.90 -3.18
N ALA A 489 -26.30 -0.59 -2.97
CA ALA A 489 -26.04 0.37 -4.02
C ALA A 489 -24.66 0.22 -4.69
N THR A 490 -23.68 -0.41 -4.04
CA THR A 490 -22.37 -0.70 -4.64
C THR A 490 -22.28 -2.11 -5.24
N GLU A 491 -22.99 -3.08 -4.68
CA GLU A 491 -22.96 -4.48 -5.12
C GLU A 491 -23.89 -4.77 -6.30
N ASP A 492 -25.04 -4.08 -6.36
CA ASP A 492 -25.95 -4.14 -7.51
C ASP A 492 -25.47 -3.17 -8.61
N ARG A 493 -25.19 -3.72 -9.79
CA ARG A 493 -24.54 -2.96 -10.87
C ARG A 493 -25.47 -1.93 -11.50
N GLN A 494 -26.79 -2.14 -11.49
CA GLN A 494 -27.75 -1.16 -11.97
C GLN A 494 -27.90 -0.02 -10.96
N MET A 495 -28.07 -0.34 -9.67
CA MET A 495 -28.15 0.69 -8.62
C MET A 495 -26.88 1.55 -8.57
N PHE A 496 -25.71 0.93 -8.75
CA PHE A 496 -24.43 1.63 -8.81
C PHE A 496 -24.39 2.61 -9.98
N SER A 497 -24.77 2.16 -11.18
CA SER A 497 -24.89 3.01 -12.37
C SER A 497 -25.84 4.20 -12.12
N ASP A 498 -27.03 3.93 -11.57
CA ASP A 498 -28.02 4.97 -11.27
C ASP A 498 -27.46 6.02 -10.29
N LYS A 499 -26.77 5.58 -9.23
CA LYS A 499 -26.12 6.46 -8.25
C LYS A 499 -25.04 7.34 -8.87
N LEU A 500 -24.21 6.80 -9.74
CA LEU A 500 -23.18 7.60 -10.41
C LEU A 500 -23.80 8.59 -11.41
N ASN A 501 -24.89 8.21 -12.08
CA ASN A 501 -25.63 9.11 -12.96
C ASN A 501 -26.27 10.29 -12.20
N GLU A 502 -26.73 10.10 -10.95
CA GLU A 502 -27.28 11.18 -10.10
C GLU A 502 -26.28 12.35 -9.91
N ILE A 503 -24.98 12.06 -9.92
CA ILE A 503 -23.91 13.05 -9.73
C ILE A 503 -23.11 13.35 -11.02
N ASN A 504 -23.62 12.91 -12.17
CA ASN A 504 -23.02 13.03 -13.50
C ASN A 504 -21.60 12.45 -13.60
N GLU A 505 -21.34 11.36 -12.88
CA GLU A 505 -20.06 10.66 -12.95
C GLU A 505 -20.01 9.67 -14.11
N LYS A 506 -18.78 9.39 -14.56
CA LYS A 506 -18.54 8.62 -15.78
C LYS A 506 -18.42 7.13 -15.46
N ILE A 507 -19.32 6.35 -16.04
CA ILE A 507 -19.20 4.89 -16.15
C ILE A 507 -19.01 4.51 -17.60
N ALA A 508 -18.40 3.35 -17.86
CA ALA A 508 -18.38 2.85 -19.22
C ALA A 508 -19.81 2.46 -19.66
N PRO A 509 -20.16 2.67 -20.95
CA PRO A 509 -21.48 2.29 -21.46
C PRO A 509 -21.78 0.83 -21.14
N SER A 510 -22.84 0.59 -20.39
CA SER A 510 -23.16 -0.72 -19.85
C SER A 510 -24.66 -0.94 -19.68
N PHE A 511 -25.06 -2.21 -19.65
CA PHE A 511 -26.41 -2.65 -19.33
C PHE A 511 -26.34 -3.81 -18.33
N ALA A 512 -27.08 -3.71 -17.22
CA ALA A 512 -27.33 -4.83 -16.34
C ALA A 512 -28.44 -5.70 -16.94
N VAL A 513 -28.18 -7.02 -17.04
CA VAL A 513 -29.06 -7.98 -17.71
C VAL A 513 -29.24 -9.24 -16.86
N GLU A 514 -30.41 -9.86 -16.98
CA GLU A 514 -30.80 -11.06 -16.22
C GLU A 514 -30.98 -12.30 -17.10
N SER A 515 -30.75 -12.18 -18.41
CA SER A 515 -30.83 -13.28 -19.38
C SER A 515 -29.72 -13.20 -20.42
N ILE A 516 -29.45 -14.33 -21.09
CA ILE A 516 -28.48 -14.39 -22.19
C ILE A 516 -28.98 -13.59 -23.38
N GLU A 517 -30.27 -13.66 -23.67
CA GLU A 517 -30.91 -12.92 -24.77
C GLU A 517 -30.70 -11.42 -24.61
N ASP A 518 -30.95 -10.89 -23.42
CA ASP A 518 -30.73 -9.47 -23.11
C ASP A 518 -29.23 -9.11 -23.18
N ALA A 519 -28.34 -10.01 -22.75
CA ALA A 519 -26.90 -9.80 -22.85
C ALA A 519 -26.44 -9.64 -24.30
N LEU A 520 -26.97 -10.46 -25.21
CA LEU A 520 -26.70 -10.38 -26.65
C LEU A 520 -27.20 -9.04 -27.22
N GLU A 521 -28.41 -8.62 -26.86
CA GLU A 521 -28.95 -7.32 -27.29
C GLU A 521 -28.13 -6.13 -26.77
N ALA A 522 -27.72 -6.19 -25.49
CA ALA A 522 -26.87 -5.18 -24.88
C ALA A 522 -25.52 -5.06 -25.61
N ALA A 523 -24.89 -6.19 -25.93
CA ALA A 523 -23.63 -6.21 -26.65
C ALA A 523 -23.74 -5.67 -28.08
N GLU A 524 -24.86 -5.93 -28.77
CA GLU A 524 -25.13 -5.33 -30.10
C GLU A 524 -25.32 -3.81 -30.02
N LYS A 525 -25.95 -3.29 -28.95
CA LYS A 525 -26.12 -1.85 -28.71
C LYS A 525 -24.79 -1.15 -28.36
N ILE A 526 -23.96 -1.78 -27.53
CA ILE A 526 -22.66 -1.24 -27.10
C ILE A 526 -21.62 -1.36 -28.22
N GLY A 527 -21.60 -2.49 -28.92
CA GLY A 527 -20.58 -2.88 -29.89
C GLY A 527 -19.43 -3.67 -29.23
N TYR A 528 -19.02 -4.76 -29.89
CA TYR A 528 -17.89 -5.59 -29.45
C TYR A 528 -16.53 -4.89 -29.65
N PRO A 529 -15.51 -5.20 -28.83
CA PRO A 529 -15.54 -6.15 -27.71
C PRO A 529 -16.22 -5.58 -26.45
N VAL A 530 -16.91 -6.46 -25.71
CA VAL A 530 -17.58 -6.14 -24.45
C VAL A 530 -16.98 -6.95 -23.30
N MET A 531 -17.01 -6.41 -22.09
CA MET A 531 -16.67 -7.11 -20.85
C MET A 531 -17.97 -7.55 -20.18
N ILE A 532 -18.03 -8.78 -19.69
CA ILE A 532 -19.09 -9.20 -18.76
C ILE A 532 -18.56 -9.30 -17.34
N ARG A 533 -19.33 -8.85 -16.34
CA ARG A 533 -19.02 -8.99 -14.91
C ARG A 533 -20.26 -9.38 -14.12
N SER A 534 -20.12 -10.32 -13.19
CA SER A 534 -21.21 -10.76 -12.31
C SER A 534 -21.51 -9.76 -11.19
N ALA A 535 -22.77 -9.65 -10.78
CA ALA A 535 -23.18 -8.93 -9.56
C ALA A 535 -23.02 -9.80 -8.31
N TYR A 536 -22.85 -9.18 -7.12
CA TYR A 536 -22.69 -9.84 -5.80
C TYR A 536 -21.56 -10.89 -5.75
N ALA A 537 -20.49 -10.67 -6.50
CA ALA A 537 -19.35 -11.56 -6.63
C ALA A 537 -18.03 -10.79 -6.46
N LEU A 538 -16.98 -11.49 -6.01
CA LEU A 538 -15.62 -10.96 -5.89
C LEU A 538 -14.66 -11.67 -6.83
N GLY A 539 -13.48 -11.08 -7.05
CA GLY A 539 -12.40 -11.68 -7.83
C GLY A 539 -12.73 -11.91 -9.32
N GLY A 540 -13.74 -11.20 -9.83
CA GLY A 540 -14.23 -11.36 -11.20
C GLY A 540 -14.78 -12.76 -11.50
N LEU A 541 -15.34 -13.47 -10.51
CA LEU A 541 -16.03 -14.75 -10.74
C LEU A 541 -17.10 -14.58 -11.82
N GLY A 542 -17.06 -15.41 -12.86
CA GLY A 542 -18.00 -15.32 -14.00
C GLY A 542 -17.74 -14.18 -14.97
N SER A 543 -16.68 -13.39 -14.79
CA SER A 543 -16.32 -12.32 -15.73
C SER A 543 -15.53 -12.81 -16.94
N GLY A 544 -15.58 -12.04 -18.03
CA GLY A 544 -14.79 -12.33 -19.22
C GLY A 544 -14.91 -11.29 -20.32
N LEU A 545 -13.81 -11.09 -21.06
CA LEU A 545 -13.80 -10.29 -22.28
C LEU A 545 -14.39 -11.10 -23.43
N CYS A 546 -15.40 -10.55 -24.10
CA CYS A 546 -16.09 -11.14 -25.23
C CYS A 546 -15.79 -10.31 -26.48
N HIS A 547 -15.05 -10.89 -27.43
CA HIS A 547 -14.72 -10.26 -28.72
C HIS A 547 -15.83 -10.42 -29.75
N ASP A 548 -16.70 -11.42 -29.56
CA ASP A 548 -17.77 -11.77 -30.48
C ASP A 548 -18.94 -12.42 -29.73
N LYS A 549 -19.99 -12.70 -30.51
CA LYS A 549 -21.25 -13.28 -30.03
C LYS A 549 -21.08 -14.67 -29.43
N ASP A 550 -20.20 -15.50 -29.99
CA ASP A 550 -20.01 -16.88 -29.56
C ASP A 550 -19.31 -16.92 -28.19
N GLN A 551 -18.31 -16.05 -27.99
CA GLN A 551 -17.67 -15.86 -26.69
C GLN A 551 -18.65 -15.34 -25.64
N LEU A 552 -19.51 -14.38 -26.00
CA LEU A 552 -20.53 -13.87 -25.07
C LEU A 552 -21.53 -14.96 -24.66
N LEU A 553 -21.91 -15.84 -25.58
CA LEU A 553 -22.79 -16.96 -25.28
C LEU A 553 -22.15 -17.94 -24.28
N ASP A 554 -20.89 -18.32 -24.51
CA ASP A 554 -20.15 -19.24 -23.64
C ASP A 554 -19.92 -18.63 -22.24
N HIS A 555 -19.40 -17.40 -22.18
CA HIS A 555 -19.12 -16.72 -20.92
C HIS A 555 -20.41 -16.36 -20.17
N GLY A 556 -21.43 -15.83 -20.86
CA GLY A 556 -22.72 -15.49 -20.27
C GLY A 556 -23.44 -16.70 -19.67
N THR A 557 -23.45 -17.84 -20.37
CA THR A 557 -24.03 -19.09 -19.85
C THR A 557 -23.37 -19.53 -18.54
N LYS A 558 -22.04 -19.43 -18.46
CA LYS A 558 -21.29 -19.76 -17.24
C LYS A 558 -21.57 -18.77 -16.12
N ALA A 559 -21.65 -17.48 -16.43
CA ALA A 559 -21.93 -16.43 -15.45
C ALA A 559 -23.33 -16.58 -14.82
N PHE A 560 -24.37 -16.81 -15.63
CA PHE A 560 -25.75 -16.97 -15.13
C PHE A 560 -25.97 -18.26 -14.32
N ALA A 561 -25.06 -19.24 -14.40
CA ALA A 561 -25.09 -20.39 -13.51
C ALA A 561 -24.66 -20.05 -12.07
N MET A 562 -24.02 -18.90 -11.86
CA MET A 562 -23.46 -18.47 -10.57
C MET A 562 -24.12 -17.21 -10.01
N THR A 563 -24.68 -16.35 -10.87
CA THR A 563 -25.36 -15.11 -10.47
C THR A 563 -26.64 -14.90 -11.28
N ASN A 564 -27.57 -14.14 -10.74
CA ASN A 564 -28.82 -13.80 -11.43
C ASN A 564 -28.69 -12.57 -12.33
N GLN A 565 -27.62 -11.77 -12.18
CA GLN A 565 -27.42 -10.51 -12.91
C GLN A 565 -25.97 -10.40 -13.38
N VAL A 566 -25.81 -9.99 -14.65
CA VAL A 566 -24.51 -9.72 -15.29
C VAL A 566 -24.53 -8.31 -15.86
N LEU A 567 -23.43 -7.59 -15.72
CA LEU A 567 -23.19 -6.31 -16.39
C LEU A 567 -22.47 -6.56 -17.71
N VAL A 568 -23.06 -6.17 -18.83
CA VAL A 568 -22.40 -6.11 -20.14
C VAL A 568 -21.90 -4.69 -20.36
N GLU A 569 -20.59 -4.50 -20.47
CA GLU A 569 -19.94 -3.19 -20.50
C GLU A 569 -18.99 -3.04 -21.71
N LYS A 570 -18.86 -1.82 -22.23
CA LYS A 570 -17.85 -1.50 -23.25
C LYS A 570 -16.44 -1.83 -22.75
N SER A 571 -15.66 -2.53 -23.56
CA SER A 571 -14.26 -2.81 -23.21
C SER A 571 -13.40 -1.53 -23.15
N VAL A 572 -12.70 -1.38 -22.04
CA VAL A 572 -11.63 -0.38 -21.81
C VAL A 572 -10.26 -1.05 -21.65
N VAL A 573 -10.09 -2.23 -22.26
CA VAL A 573 -8.84 -3.00 -22.19
C VAL A 573 -7.66 -2.15 -22.69
N GLY A 574 -6.56 -2.18 -21.92
CA GLY A 574 -5.36 -1.40 -22.17
C GLY A 574 -5.35 0.02 -21.59
N TRP A 575 -6.42 0.44 -20.91
CA TRP A 575 -6.41 1.66 -20.10
C TRP A 575 -5.64 1.41 -18.79
N LYS A 576 -5.10 2.48 -18.19
CA LYS A 576 -4.45 2.40 -16.88
C LYS A 576 -5.49 2.06 -15.83
N GLU A 577 -5.22 1.07 -14.99
CA GLU A 577 -6.10 0.72 -13.87
C GLU A 577 -5.53 1.31 -12.58
N ILE A 578 -6.30 2.17 -11.93
CA ILE A 578 -5.90 2.94 -10.74
C ILE A 578 -6.89 2.66 -9.62
N GLU A 579 -6.39 2.39 -8.42
CA GLU A 579 -7.21 2.13 -7.24
C GLU A 579 -6.96 3.18 -6.15
N TYR A 580 -8.00 3.52 -5.39
CA TYR A 580 -7.90 4.34 -4.18
C TYR A 580 -8.55 3.64 -3.00
N GLU A 581 -7.86 3.70 -1.86
CA GLU A 581 -8.39 3.31 -0.55
C GLU A 581 -8.85 4.58 0.18
N VAL A 582 -10.10 4.60 0.58
CA VAL A 582 -10.78 5.80 1.07
C VAL A 582 -11.33 5.54 2.45
N VAL A 583 -11.21 6.53 3.32
CA VAL A 583 -11.81 6.49 4.64
C VAL A 583 -12.72 7.69 4.80
N ARG A 584 -13.98 7.42 5.19
CA ARG A 584 -14.97 8.45 5.50
C ARG A 584 -15.56 8.22 6.87
N ASP A 585 -15.50 9.22 7.74
CA ASP A 585 -16.11 9.16 9.05
C ASP A 585 -17.56 9.66 9.08
N ALA A 586 -18.22 9.49 10.22
CA ALA A 586 -19.59 9.95 10.44
C ALA A 586 -19.71 11.50 10.47
N ALA A 587 -18.60 12.23 10.61
CA ALA A 587 -18.57 13.69 10.56
C ALA A 587 -18.34 14.23 9.12
N ASP A 588 -18.35 13.35 8.12
CA ASP A 588 -18.14 13.64 6.70
C ASP A 588 -16.70 14.07 6.34
N ASN A 589 -15.76 13.84 7.25
CA ASN A 589 -14.33 13.91 6.93
C ASN A 589 -14.01 12.70 6.04
N CYS A 590 -13.40 12.95 4.89
CA CYS A 590 -13.18 11.94 3.86
C CYS A 590 -11.78 12.13 3.28
N ILE A 591 -10.95 11.09 3.32
CA ILE A 591 -9.53 11.11 2.94
C ILE A 591 -9.18 9.91 2.07
N THR A 592 -8.18 10.05 1.20
CA THR A 592 -7.62 8.92 0.44
C THR A 592 -6.30 8.46 1.06
N VAL A 593 -6.29 7.27 1.65
CA VAL A 593 -5.18 6.73 2.44
C VAL A 593 -4.09 6.13 1.56
N CYS A 594 -4.46 5.52 0.43
CA CYS A 594 -3.51 4.89 -0.47
C CYS A 594 -4.03 4.99 -1.90
N ASN A 595 -3.12 5.20 -2.84
CA ASN A 595 -3.38 5.07 -4.27
C ASN A 595 -2.44 4.04 -4.88
N MET A 596 -2.98 3.19 -5.74
CA MET A 596 -2.28 2.07 -6.36
C MET A 596 -2.39 2.16 -7.88
N GLU A 597 -1.32 1.80 -8.58
CA GLU A 597 -1.29 1.70 -10.04
C GLU A 597 -0.96 0.28 -10.45
N ASN A 598 -1.82 -0.29 -11.30
CA ASN A 598 -1.55 -1.58 -11.89
C ASN A 598 -0.53 -1.43 -13.01
N VAL A 599 0.54 -2.22 -12.95
CA VAL A 599 1.53 -2.30 -14.02
C VAL A 599 0.93 -2.99 -15.24
N ASP A 600 0.18 -4.07 -15.01
CA ASP A 600 -0.69 -4.66 -16.03
C ASP A 600 -1.93 -3.77 -16.22
N ALA A 601 -2.27 -3.46 -17.48
CA ALA A 601 -3.40 -2.60 -17.80
C ALA A 601 -4.76 -3.32 -17.63
N MET A 602 -5.85 -2.54 -17.70
CA MET A 602 -7.24 -3.04 -17.68
C MET A 602 -7.41 -4.27 -18.58
N GLY A 603 -8.07 -5.29 -18.03
CA GLY A 603 -8.26 -6.60 -18.68
C GLY A 603 -7.61 -7.74 -17.89
N VAL A 604 -6.64 -7.44 -17.04
CA VAL A 604 -6.16 -8.32 -15.96
C VAL A 604 -6.76 -7.82 -14.65
N HIS A 605 -7.36 -8.70 -13.86
CA HIS A 605 -7.98 -8.33 -12.58
C HIS A 605 -6.90 -7.82 -11.59
N THR A 606 -7.18 -6.77 -10.83
CA THR A 606 -6.31 -6.19 -9.78
C THR A 606 -5.59 -7.24 -8.91
N GLY A 607 -6.34 -8.21 -8.39
CA GLY A 607 -5.82 -9.36 -7.65
C GLY A 607 -4.80 -10.25 -8.39
N ASP A 608 -4.86 -10.35 -9.72
CA ASP A 608 -3.91 -11.07 -10.58
C ASP A 608 -2.92 -10.12 -11.29
N SER A 609 -2.99 -8.80 -11.05
CA SER A 609 -2.08 -7.81 -11.60
C SER A 609 -0.84 -7.63 -10.72
N ILE A 610 0.26 -7.23 -11.35
CA ILE A 610 1.38 -6.57 -10.65
C ILE A 610 0.92 -5.14 -10.31
N VAL A 611 1.08 -4.73 -9.04
CA VAL A 611 0.59 -3.44 -8.54
C VAL A 611 1.72 -2.69 -7.84
N VAL A 612 1.78 -1.37 -8.01
CA VAL A 612 2.70 -0.49 -7.27
C VAL A 612 1.98 0.57 -6.46
N ALA A 613 2.58 0.94 -5.31
CA ALA A 613 2.10 2.04 -4.47
C ALA A 613 3.28 2.94 -4.04
N PRO A 614 3.17 4.27 -4.13
CA PRO A 614 2.09 5.03 -4.78
C PRO A 614 2.12 4.87 -6.32
N SER A 615 1.10 5.37 -7.02
CA SER A 615 1.12 5.48 -8.49
C SER A 615 2.33 6.28 -8.99
N GLN A 616 2.88 5.89 -10.14
CA GLN A 616 4.15 6.36 -10.69
C GLN A 616 4.02 7.16 -11.99
N THR A 617 2.98 6.93 -12.79
CA THR A 617 2.86 7.48 -14.15
C THR A 617 1.75 8.54 -14.31
N LEU A 618 1.18 9.02 -13.21
CA LEU A 618 0.14 10.04 -13.18
C LEU A 618 0.73 11.44 -13.01
N SER A 619 0.18 12.41 -13.74
CA SER A 619 0.35 13.84 -13.47
C SER A 619 -0.42 14.26 -12.21
N ASN A 620 -0.13 15.46 -11.67
CA ASN A 620 -0.92 16.01 -10.57
C ASN A 620 -2.39 16.22 -10.98
N GLU A 621 -2.65 16.66 -12.20
CA GLU A 621 -4.01 16.85 -12.73
C GLU A 621 -4.79 15.53 -12.75
N GLU A 622 -4.19 14.44 -13.25
CA GLU A 622 -4.82 13.12 -13.26
C GLU A 622 -5.05 12.57 -11.85
N LEU A 623 -4.05 12.66 -10.98
CA LEU A 623 -4.12 12.15 -9.61
C LEU A 623 -5.20 12.88 -8.81
N GLN A 624 -5.20 14.22 -8.83
CA GLN A 624 -6.17 15.02 -8.08
C GLN A 624 -7.58 14.93 -8.66
N MET A 625 -7.72 14.80 -9.99
CA MET A 625 -9.02 14.54 -10.62
C MET A 625 -9.64 13.24 -10.11
N LEU A 626 -8.88 12.13 -10.12
CA LEU A 626 -9.38 10.84 -9.65
C LEU A 626 -9.64 10.85 -8.14
N ARG A 627 -8.76 11.50 -7.35
CA ARG A 627 -8.93 11.67 -5.91
C ARG A 627 -10.18 12.48 -5.56
N GLU A 628 -10.43 13.60 -6.24
CA GLU A 628 -11.62 14.44 -6.02
C GLU A 628 -12.90 13.67 -6.38
N THR A 629 -12.91 13.00 -7.54
CA THR A 629 -14.03 12.12 -7.93
C THR A 629 -14.26 11.02 -6.90
N THR A 630 -13.18 10.42 -6.37
CA THR A 630 -13.25 9.39 -5.34
C THR A 630 -13.99 9.89 -4.11
N ILE A 631 -13.55 11.02 -3.55
CA ILE A 631 -14.18 11.63 -2.36
C ILE A 631 -15.64 11.98 -2.64
N LYS A 632 -15.94 12.54 -3.81
CA LYS A 632 -17.31 12.88 -4.24
C LYS A 632 -18.22 11.65 -4.30
N VAL A 633 -17.77 10.56 -4.92
CA VAL A 633 -18.52 9.31 -5.06
C VAL A 633 -18.76 8.66 -3.69
N VAL A 634 -17.73 8.55 -2.85
CA VAL A 634 -17.82 7.94 -1.52
C VAL A 634 -18.79 8.72 -0.61
N ARG A 635 -18.76 10.05 -0.65
CA ARG A 635 -19.74 10.90 0.05
C ARG A 635 -21.16 10.68 -0.47
N HIS A 636 -21.34 10.62 -1.79
CA HIS A 636 -22.65 10.41 -2.41
C HIS A 636 -23.27 9.05 -2.08
N LEU A 637 -22.45 8.00 -2.03
CA LEU A 637 -22.86 6.65 -1.61
C LEU A 637 -23.07 6.53 -0.09
N ASN A 638 -22.77 7.58 0.68
CA ASN A 638 -22.88 7.66 2.13
C ASN A 638 -22.14 6.52 2.86
N ILE A 639 -20.93 6.20 2.38
CA ILE A 639 -20.06 5.20 3.01
C ILE A 639 -19.55 5.74 4.35
N VAL A 640 -19.53 4.91 5.39
CA VAL A 640 -19.03 5.27 6.74
C VAL A 640 -18.11 4.15 7.21
N GLY A 641 -16.81 4.40 7.17
CA GLY A 641 -15.77 3.40 7.35
C GLY A 641 -14.74 3.50 6.22
N GLU A 642 -14.37 2.36 5.67
CA GLU A 642 -13.42 2.24 4.56
C GLU A 642 -14.11 1.71 3.30
N CYS A 643 -13.58 2.08 2.14
CA CYS A 643 -13.89 1.42 0.87
C CYS A 643 -12.74 1.55 -0.14
N ASN A 644 -12.73 0.62 -1.10
CA ASN A 644 -11.89 0.65 -2.29
C ASN A 644 -12.69 1.13 -3.51
N ILE A 645 -12.09 1.97 -4.36
CA ILE A 645 -12.66 2.38 -5.66
C ILE A 645 -11.65 2.16 -6.78
N GLN A 646 -12.14 1.73 -7.94
CA GLN A 646 -11.31 1.41 -9.11
C GLN A 646 -11.68 2.27 -10.32
N TYR A 647 -10.66 2.72 -11.05
CA TYR A 647 -10.76 3.54 -12.25
C TYR A 647 -10.03 2.90 -13.42
N ALA A 648 -10.61 3.06 -14.61
CA ALA A 648 -9.84 2.99 -15.84
C ALA A 648 -9.57 4.42 -16.33
N LEU A 649 -8.30 4.79 -16.47
CA LEU A 649 -7.84 6.07 -16.99
C LEU A 649 -7.23 5.89 -18.39
N ASN A 650 -7.67 6.69 -19.34
CA ASN A 650 -7.14 6.69 -20.70
C ASN A 650 -5.64 7.05 -20.65
N PRO A 651 -4.74 6.28 -21.27
CA PRO A 651 -3.30 6.51 -21.17
C PRO A 651 -2.82 7.81 -21.85
N THR A 652 -3.69 8.48 -22.61
CA THR A 652 -3.34 9.64 -23.43
C THR A 652 -4.29 10.83 -23.28
N SER A 653 -5.18 10.81 -22.29
CA SER A 653 -6.13 11.90 -22.03
C SER A 653 -6.65 11.86 -20.59
N LEU A 654 -7.41 12.88 -20.19
CA LEU A 654 -8.12 12.94 -18.91
C LEU A 654 -9.45 12.16 -18.90
N GLU A 655 -9.72 11.36 -19.95
CA GLU A 655 -10.91 10.51 -19.98
C GLU A 655 -10.74 9.35 -19.01
N TYR A 656 -11.73 9.14 -18.14
CA TYR A 656 -11.75 8.04 -17.20
C TYR A 656 -13.16 7.46 -17.08
N CYS A 657 -13.26 6.25 -16.56
CA CYS A 657 -14.50 5.69 -16.03
C CYS A 657 -14.27 5.03 -14.68
N ILE A 658 -15.30 5.07 -13.84
CA ILE A 658 -15.37 4.30 -12.60
C ILE A 658 -15.77 2.87 -12.95
N ILE A 659 -15.01 1.90 -12.43
CA ILE A 659 -15.21 0.48 -12.70
C ILE A 659 -16.09 -0.14 -11.62
N GLU A 660 -15.72 0.05 -10.35
CA GLU A 660 -16.48 -0.42 -9.20
C GLU A 660 -16.08 0.28 -7.91
N VAL A 661 -16.93 0.15 -6.88
CA VAL A 661 -16.66 0.53 -5.50
C VAL A 661 -16.94 -0.68 -4.62
N ASN A 662 -15.98 -1.07 -3.80
CA ASN A 662 -16.11 -2.13 -2.81
C ASN A 662 -16.30 -1.49 -1.42
N ALA A 663 -17.55 -1.43 -0.93
CA ALA A 663 -17.91 -0.80 0.35
C ALA A 663 -17.61 -1.68 1.59
N ARG A 664 -16.46 -2.34 1.57
CA ARG A 664 -15.97 -3.26 2.61
C ARG A 664 -14.45 -3.34 2.54
N LEU A 665 -13.85 -3.87 3.60
CA LEU A 665 -12.45 -4.26 3.56
C LEU A 665 -12.22 -5.30 2.46
N SER A 666 -11.02 -5.26 1.90
CA SER A 666 -10.62 -5.98 0.70
C SER A 666 -9.14 -6.40 0.75
N ARG A 667 -8.70 -7.19 -0.24
CA ARG A 667 -7.27 -7.47 -0.46
C ARG A 667 -6.47 -6.18 -0.65
N SER A 668 -7.02 -5.25 -1.43
CA SER A 668 -6.43 -3.92 -1.67
C SER A 668 -6.27 -3.13 -0.36
N SER A 669 -7.25 -3.20 0.56
CA SER A 669 -7.16 -2.55 1.88
C SER A 669 -6.08 -3.16 2.79
N ALA A 670 -5.90 -4.49 2.76
CA ALA A 670 -4.84 -5.15 3.51
C ALA A 670 -3.46 -4.76 2.96
N LEU A 671 -3.30 -4.83 1.63
CA LEU A 671 -2.10 -4.37 0.93
C LEU A 671 -1.78 -2.91 1.27
N ALA A 672 -2.76 -2.01 1.19
CA ALA A 672 -2.59 -0.60 1.50
C ALA A 672 -2.22 -0.35 2.97
N SER A 673 -2.81 -1.12 3.90
CA SER A 673 -2.44 -1.04 5.32
C SER A 673 -0.97 -1.40 5.54
N LYS A 674 -0.48 -2.45 4.86
CA LYS A 674 0.94 -2.85 4.95
C LYS A 674 1.84 -1.88 4.19
N ALA A 675 1.41 -1.35 3.04
CA ALA A 675 2.19 -0.42 2.23
C ALA A 675 2.41 0.92 2.96
N THR A 676 1.38 1.42 3.61
CA THR A 676 1.39 2.76 4.23
C THR A 676 1.77 2.73 5.70
N GLY A 677 1.51 1.62 6.41
CA GLY A 677 1.53 1.57 7.88
C GLY A 677 0.23 2.06 8.54
N TYR A 678 -0.77 2.46 7.76
CA TYR A 678 -2.06 2.96 8.23
C TYR A 678 -3.05 1.80 8.45
N PRO A 679 -3.50 1.51 9.68
CA PRO A 679 -4.31 0.33 9.97
C PRO A 679 -5.80 0.53 9.60
N LEU A 680 -6.13 0.41 8.31
CA LEU A 680 -7.47 0.70 7.75
C LEU A 680 -8.60 -0.01 8.51
N ALA A 681 -8.45 -1.32 8.77
CA ALA A 681 -9.47 -2.12 9.47
C ALA A 681 -9.75 -1.64 10.90
N PHE A 682 -8.70 -1.26 11.64
CA PHE A 682 -8.80 -0.73 13.00
C PHE A 682 -9.54 0.61 13.01
N ILE A 683 -9.17 1.50 12.08
CA ILE A 683 -9.74 2.84 11.97
C ILE A 683 -11.20 2.77 11.49
N ALA A 684 -11.51 1.89 10.52
CA ALA A 684 -12.88 1.64 10.08
C ALA A 684 -13.78 1.14 11.23
N ALA A 685 -13.26 0.28 12.12
CA ALA A 685 -14.00 -0.18 13.30
C ALA A 685 -14.26 0.95 14.32
N LYS A 686 -13.30 1.85 14.55
CA LYS A 686 -13.50 3.05 15.39
C LYS A 686 -14.53 4.00 14.78
N ILE A 687 -14.47 4.22 13.48
CA ILE A 687 -15.44 5.04 12.72
C ILE A 687 -16.84 4.43 12.79
N ALA A 688 -16.96 3.10 12.76
CA ALA A 688 -18.24 2.41 12.89
C ALA A 688 -18.95 2.67 14.23
N LEU A 689 -18.23 3.13 15.26
CA LEU A 689 -18.76 3.58 16.55
C LEU A 689 -19.09 5.09 16.59
N GLY A 690 -18.86 5.81 15.48
CA GLY A 690 -19.07 7.24 15.37
C GLY A 690 -17.91 8.10 15.89
N ILE A 691 -16.70 7.54 16.03
CA ILE A 691 -15.50 8.31 16.40
C ILE A 691 -14.93 8.96 15.13
N PRO A 692 -14.78 10.30 15.07
CA PRO A 692 -14.26 10.98 13.89
C PRO A 692 -12.73 10.85 13.77
N LEU A 693 -12.22 10.95 12.55
CA LEU A 693 -10.79 10.79 12.23
C LEU A 693 -9.83 11.65 13.08
N PRO A 694 -10.13 12.93 13.37
CA PRO A 694 -9.26 13.75 14.23
C PRO A 694 -9.19 13.29 15.69
N GLU A 695 -10.13 12.47 16.16
CA GLU A 695 -10.12 11.89 17.52
C GLU A 695 -9.40 10.53 17.60
N ILE A 696 -9.06 9.93 16.45
CA ILE A 696 -8.37 8.64 16.38
C ILE A 696 -6.86 8.91 16.29
N GLU A 697 -6.07 8.27 17.14
CA GLU A 697 -4.61 8.41 17.13
C GLU A 697 -3.96 7.65 15.96
N ASN A 698 -2.92 8.24 15.35
CA ASN A 698 -2.00 7.49 14.49
C ASN A 698 -1.03 6.69 15.37
N VAL A 699 -1.28 5.38 15.50
CA VAL A 699 -0.48 4.46 16.31
C VAL A 699 0.99 4.35 15.89
N VAL A 700 1.35 4.74 14.66
CA VAL A 700 2.74 4.70 14.17
C VAL A 700 3.54 5.90 14.66
N SER A 701 2.96 7.10 14.63
CA SER A 701 3.63 8.33 15.11
C SER A 701 3.48 8.55 16.61
N GLY A 702 2.37 8.07 17.20
CA GLY A 702 1.99 8.27 18.60
C GLY A 702 1.75 9.74 19.00
N LYS A 703 1.64 10.64 18.00
CA LYS A 703 1.56 12.09 18.21
C LYS A 703 0.58 12.80 17.29
N THR A 704 0.27 12.20 16.14
CA THR A 704 -0.66 12.76 15.15
C THR A 704 -1.98 12.00 15.19
N THR A 705 -2.98 12.51 14.48
CA THR A 705 -4.29 11.85 14.33
C THR A 705 -4.28 10.91 13.12
N ALA A 706 -5.35 10.11 12.96
CA ALA A 706 -5.63 9.34 11.76
C ALA A 706 -6.16 10.20 10.61
N CYS A 707 -6.47 11.47 10.83
CA CYS A 707 -6.96 12.37 9.79
C CYS A 707 -5.81 12.89 8.92
N PHE A 708 -5.21 12.07 8.06
CA PHE A 708 -4.15 12.48 7.12
C PHE A 708 -4.03 11.51 5.96
N GLU A 709 -3.34 11.92 4.89
CA GLU A 709 -2.98 11.03 3.78
C GLU A 709 -1.51 10.62 3.91
N PRO A 710 -1.18 9.32 4.03
CA PRO A 710 0.19 8.85 4.15
C PRO A 710 1.13 9.34 3.04
N SER A 711 2.37 9.68 3.41
CA SER A 711 3.45 10.01 2.48
C SER A 711 4.51 8.92 2.51
N LEU A 712 4.86 8.39 1.33
CA LEU A 712 5.74 7.24 1.16
C LEU A 712 7.06 7.70 0.53
N ASP A 713 8.16 7.61 1.29
CA ASP A 713 9.54 7.86 0.81
C ASP A 713 10.23 6.59 0.25
N TYR A 714 9.39 5.64 -0.15
CA TYR A 714 9.68 4.34 -0.75
C TYR A 714 8.57 3.99 -1.75
N ILE A 715 8.80 2.93 -2.54
CA ILE A 715 7.82 2.32 -3.43
C ILE A 715 7.58 0.88 -2.98
N VAL A 716 6.32 0.48 -3.05
CA VAL A 716 5.86 -0.89 -2.80
C VAL A 716 5.55 -1.56 -4.13
N THR A 717 5.84 -2.85 -4.25
CA THR A 717 5.41 -3.68 -5.37
C THR A 717 4.75 -4.95 -4.86
N LYS A 718 3.50 -5.17 -5.27
CA LYS A 718 2.77 -6.41 -5.07
C LYS A 718 2.81 -7.26 -6.33
N ILE A 719 3.04 -8.56 -6.17
CA ILE A 719 2.97 -9.54 -7.25
C ILE A 719 2.12 -10.73 -6.79
N PRO A 720 1.20 -11.24 -7.63
CA PRO A 720 0.41 -12.42 -7.30
C PRO A 720 1.25 -13.70 -7.33
N ARG A 721 0.82 -14.70 -6.57
CA ARG A 721 1.33 -16.07 -6.57
C ARG A 721 0.34 -16.98 -7.29
N TRP A 722 0.82 -17.79 -8.23
CA TRP A 722 0.01 -18.77 -8.98
C TRP A 722 0.56 -20.19 -8.82
N ASP A 723 -0.35 -21.17 -8.86
CA ASP A 723 -0.05 -22.62 -8.81
C ASP A 723 -0.66 -23.39 -10.00
N LEU A 724 -0.65 -22.80 -11.20
CA LEU A 724 -1.38 -23.32 -12.36
C LEU A 724 -0.80 -24.63 -12.94
N ASP A 725 0.47 -24.94 -12.67
CA ASP A 725 1.15 -26.16 -13.16
C ASP A 725 0.48 -27.47 -12.68
N ARG A 726 -0.21 -27.45 -11.53
CA ARG A 726 -0.87 -28.64 -10.98
C ARG A 726 -2.16 -28.98 -11.75
N PHE A 727 -2.73 -28.02 -12.49
CA PHE A 727 -4.02 -28.15 -13.16
C PHE A 727 -3.85 -28.30 -14.67
N GLN A 728 -3.56 -29.53 -15.16
CA GLN A 728 -3.28 -29.79 -16.58
C GLN A 728 -4.40 -29.37 -17.56
N GLY A 729 -5.65 -29.23 -17.09
CA GLY A 729 -6.79 -28.75 -17.88
C GLY A 729 -7.02 -27.24 -17.84
N SER A 730 -6.30 -26.51 -16.98
CA SER A 730 -6.48 -25.07 -16.77
C SER A 730 -5.41 -24.28 -17.53
N SER A 731 -5.83 -23.21 -18.21
CA SER A 731 -4.91 -22.33 -18.91
C SER A 731 -4.12 -21.45 -17.93
N ILE A 732 -2.83 -21.24 -18.24
CA ILE A 732 -1.93 -20.29 -17.54
C ILE A 732 -2.23 -18.82 -17.84
N LYS A 733 -3.14 -18.55 -18.78
CA LYS A 733 -3.59 -17.19 -19.13
C LYS A 733 -4.34 -16.57 -17.96
N ILE A 734 -4.12 -15.29 -17.75
CA ILE A 734 -4.80 -14.47 -16.74
C ILE A 734 -5.66 -13.41 -17.44
N GLY A 735 -6.67 -12.90 -16.75
CA GLY A 735 -7.63 -11.95 -17.31
C GLY A 735 -8.48 -11.35 -16.20
N SER A 736 -9.75 -11.04 -16.48
CA SER A 736 -10.66 -10.40 -15.53
C SER A 736 -11.11 -11.29 -14.37
N SER A 737 -10.90 -12.60 -14.43
CA SER A 737 -11.24 -13.55 -13.36
C SER A 737 -9.96 -14.06 -12.69
N MET A 738 -9.86 -13.88 -11.37
CA MET A 738 -8.68 -14.21 -10.58
C MET A 738 -8.36 -15.71 -10.59
N LYS A 739 -7.07 -16.02 -10.64
CA LYS A 739 -6.52 -17.39 -10.53
C LYS A 739 -5.35 -17.48 -9.55
N SER A 740 -4.86 -16.36 -9.03
CA SER A 740 -3.84 -16.33 -8.00
C SER A 740 -4.34 -16.96 -6.69
N VAL A 741 -3.42 -17.60 -5.97
CA VAL A 741 -3.68 -18.31 -4.71
C VAL A 741 -3.10 -17.59 -3.49
N GLY A 742 -2.43 -16.46 -3.72
CA GLY A 742 -1.82 -15.62 -2.71
C GLY A 742 -1.05 -14.47 -3.37
N GLU A 743 -0.32 -13.70 -2.58
CA GLU A 743 0.45 -12.56 -3.07
C GLU A 743 1.65 -12.26 -2.16
N VAL A 744 2.57 -11.45 -2.70
CA VAL A 744 3.72 -10.92 -1.96
C VAL A 744 3.74 -9.41 -2.07
N MET A 745 4.35 -8.77 -1.08
CA MET A 745 4.64 -7.34 -1.12
C MET A 745 6.13 -7.12 -0.87
N ALA A 746 6.77 -6.28 -1.68
CA ALA A 746 8.15 -5.86 -1.45
C ALA A 746 8.24 -4.34 -1.36
N ILE A 747 9.26 -3.87 -0.64
CA ILE A 747 9.52 -2.46 -0.43
C ILE A 747 10.95 -2.14 -0.89
N GLY A 748 11.09 -1.09 -1.68
CA GLY A 748 12.36 -0.55 -2.14
C GLY A 748 12.29 0.98 -2.26
N ARG A 749 13.42 1.64 -2.50
CA ARG A 749 13.42 3.08 -2.81
C ARG A 749 13.71 3.38 -4.28
N THR A 750 13.82 2.32 -5.09
CA THR A 750 13.74 2.35 -6.54
C THR A 750 12.69 1.33 -6.98
N PHE A 751 12.07 1.54 -8.13
CA PHE A 751 11.12 0.57 -8.68
C PHE A 751 11.78 -0.80 -8.85
N GLU A 752 13.01 -0.84 -9.35
CA GLU A 752 13.76 -2.07 -9.62
C GLU A 752 14.10 -2.84 -8.35
N GLU A 753 14.50 -2.14 -7.27
CA GLU A 753 14.75 -2.77 -5.98
C GLU A 753 13.49 -3.48 -5.47
N SER A 754 12.36 -2.76 -5.47
CA SER A 754 11.07 -3.30 -5.03
C SER A 754 10.61 -4.46 -5.94
N PHE A 755 10.64 -4.26 -7.24
CA PHE A 755 10.17 -5.22 -8.24
C PHE A 755 10.97 -6.52 -8.25
N GLN A 756 12.31 -6.46 -8.20
CA GLN A 756 13.13 -7.68 -8.19
C GLN A 756 12.98 -8.46 -6.88
N LYS A 757 12.82 -7.78 -5.74
CA LYS A 757 12.49 -8.45 -4.46
C LYS A 757 11.15 -9.17 -4.54
N ALA A 758 10.11 -8.50 -5.02
CA ALA A 758 8.78 -9.08 -5.14
C ALA A 758 8.80 -10.35 -6.01
N LEU A 759 9.52 -10.33 -7.13
CA LEU A 759 9.68 -11.51 -7.98
C LEU A 759 10.34 -12.69 -7.25
N ARG A 760 11.37 -12.45 -6.44
CA ARG A 760 12.03 -13.49 -5.63
C ARG A 760 11.13 -14.03 -4.53
N MET A 761 10.33 -13.16 -3.91
CA MET A 761 9.38 -13.55 -2.86
C MET A 761 8.29 -14.50 -3.39
N CYS A 762 7.92 -14.41 -4.67
CA CYS A 762 6.89 -15.28 -5.27
C CYS A 762 7.27 -16.76 -5.27
N HIS A 763 8.56 -17.09 -5.45
CA HIS A 763 9.03 -18.48 -5.46
C HIS A 763 10.56 -18.60 -5.32
N PRO A 764 11.09 -19.56 -4.55
CA PRO A 764 12.54 -19.76 -4.39
C PRO A 764 13.34 -20.03 -5.69
N SER A 765 12.66 -20.47 -6.76
CA SER A 765 13.31 -20.69 -8.06
C SER A 765 13.50 -19.41 -8.88
N VAL A 766 12.85 -18.31 -8.50
CA VAL A 766 12.92 -17.04 -9.23
C VAL A 766 14.05 -16.21 -8.62
N ASP A 767 15.01 -15.81 -9.45
CA ASP A 767 16.17 -15.05 -8.97
C ASP A 767 15.96 -13.52 -9.02
N GLY A 768 14.90 -13.06 -9.66
CA GLY A 768 14.60 -11.64 -9.93
C GLY A 768 13.99 -11.47 -11.32
N PHE A 769 14.12 -10.29 -11.92
CA PHE A 769 13.66 -10.04 -13.29
C PHE A 769 14.66 -10.62 -14.30
N THR A 770 14.35 -11.81 -14.83
CA THR A 770 15.24 -12.54 -15.74
C THR A 770 14.45 -13.17 -16.89
N ALA A 771 15.13 -13.44 -18.00
CA ALA A 771 14.57 -14.17 -19.13
C ALA A 771 14.44 -15.69 -18.88
N CYS A 772 14.81 -16.20 -17.70
CA CYS A 772 14.64 -17.60 -17.33
C CYS A 772 13.24 -17.83 -16.77
N LEU A 773 12.61 -18.95 -17.12
CA LEU A 773 11.31 -19.32 -16.55
C LEU A 773 11.47 -19.86 -15.11
N PRO A 774 10.43 -19.72 -14.27
CA PRO A 774 10.37 -20.36 -12.96
C PRO A 774 10.56 -21.88 -13.05
N MET A 775 10.92 -22.52 -11.92
CA MET A 775 11.16 -23.96 -11.81
C MET A 775 12.28 -24.50 -12.72
N ASN A 776 13.18 -23.63 -13.18
CA ASN A 776 14.24 -23.97 -14.14
C ASN A 776 13.71 -24.59 -15.45
N LYS A 777 12.50 -24.22 -15.88
CA LYS A 777 11.96 -24.64 -17.17
C LYS A 777 12.69 -23.93 -18.31
N GLU A 778 12.84 -24.63 -19.42
CA GLU A 778 13.32 -24.03 -20.66
C GLU A 778 12.14 -23.46 -21.47
N TRP A 779 12.40 -22.42 -22.26
CA TRP A 779 11.43 -21.93 -23.22
C TRP A 779 11.20 -22.99 -24.32
N PRO A 780 9.96 -23.17 -24.80
CA PRO A 780 9.70 -23.96 -26.00
C PRO A 780 10.53 -23.45 -27.19
N ALA A 781 11.03 -24.37 -28.02
CA ALA A 781 11.87 -24.02 -29.18
C ALA A 781 11.11 -23.16 -30.21
N ASP A 782 9.78 -23.29 -30.25
CA ASP A 782 8.84 -22.62 -31.16
C ASP A 782 8.01 -21.52 -30.46
N VAL A 783 8.51 -20.96 -29.34
CA VAL A 783 7.80 -19.91 -28.60
C VAL A 783 7.50 -18.68 -29.47
N ASP A 784 6.22 -18.30 -29.56
CA ASP A 784 5.80 -17.03 -30.15
C ASP A 784 5.78 -15.93 -29.09
N LEU A 785 6.88 -15.20 -29.01
CA LEU A 785 7.06 -14.15 -28.01
C LEU A 785 6.06 -13.00 -28.17
N ARG A 786 5.61 -12.69 -29.40
CA ARG A 786 4.61 -11.62 -29.61
C ARG A 786 3.27 -12.01 -29.01
N LYS A 787 2.91 -13.28 -29.15
CA LYS A 787 1.70 -13.84 -28.53
C LYS A 787 1.80 -13.84 -27.01
N GLU A 788 2.91 -14.29 -26.43
CA GLU A 788 3.13 -14.29 -24.97
C GLU A 788 3.11 -12.87 -24.36
N LEU A 789 3.49 -11.84 -25.13
CA LEU A 789 3.36 -10.45 -24.72
C LEU A 789 1.90 -9.97 -24.81
N ALA A 790 1.21 -10.27 -25.90
CA ALA A 790 -0.17 -9.81 -26.14
C ALA A 790 -1.21 -10.49 -25.23
N GLU A 791 -1.03 -11.77 -24.94
CA GLU A 791 -1.93 -12.56 -24.11
C GLU A 791 -1.37 -12.68 -22.69
N ALA A 792 -1.96 -11.96 -21.73
CA ALA A 792 -1.48 -11.98 -20.35
C ALA A 792 -1.49 -13.40 -19.76
N SER A 793 -0.39 -13.78 -19.10
CA SER A 793 -0.20 -15.08 -18.46
C SER A 793 0.67 -14.95 -17.21
N SER A 794 0.65 -15.97 -16.35
CA SER A 794 1.50 -16.03 -15.14
C SER A 794 3.01 -15.96 -15.42
N ILE A 795 3.46 -16.16 -16.67
CA ILE A 795 4.87 -16.10 -17.07
C ILE A 795 5.22 -14.85 -17.90
N ARG A 796 4.25 -13.95 -18.15
CA ARG A 796 4.40 -12.78 -19.04
C ARG A 796 5.58 -11.89 -18.65
N VAL A 797 5.82 -11.71 -17.35
CA VAL A 797 6.95 -10.90 -16.86
C VAL A 797 8.31 -11.43 -17.36
N HIS A 798 8.47 -12.75 -17.45
CA HIS A 798 9.68 -13.38 -18.00
C HIS A 798 9.73 -13.28 -19.53
N ALA A 799 8.58 -13.30 -20.20
CA ALA A 799 8.48 -13.03 -21.63
C ALA A 799 8.93 -11.59 -21.96
N ILE A 800 8.58 -10.61 -21.13
CA ILE A 800 9.07 -9.21 -21.27
C ILE A 800 10.59 -9.16 -21.09
N ALA A 801 11.15 -9.81 -20.06
CA ALA A 801 12.59 -9.89 -19.86
C ALA A 801 13.31 -10.55 -21.06
N LYS A 802 12.71 -11.59 -21.64
CA LYS A 802 13.22 -12.23 -22.86
C LYS A 802 13.15 -11.29 -24.07
N ALA A 803 12.04 -10.58 -24.26
CA ALA A 803 11.84 -9.62 -25.36
C ALA A 803 12.88 -8.49 -25.32
N LEU A 804 13.14 -7.94 -24.14
CA LEU A 804 14.18 -6.91 -23.93
C LEU A 804 15.59 -7.47 -24.19
N ASN A 805 15.85 -8.72 -23.81
CA ASN A 805 17.12 -9.38 -24.11
C ASN A 805 17.34 -9.59 -25.62
N ASP A 806 16.27 -9.98 -26.32
CA ASP A 806 16.20 -10.17 -27.77
C ASP A 806 16.13 -8.83 -28.55
N ASN A 807 16.25 -7.70 -27.86
CA ASN A 807 16.25 -6.33 -28.38
C ASN A 807 14.96 -5.89 -29.08
N ILE A 808 13.81 -6.44 -28.67
CA ILE A 808 12.49 -5.89 -29.04
C ILE A 808 12.35 -4.51 -28.38
N SER A 809 11.81 -3.54 -29.13
CA SER A 809 11.72 -2.16 -28.67
C SER A 809 10.71 -1.99 -27.53
N VAL A 810 10.97 -1.03 -26.63
CA VAL A 810 10.05 -0.65 -25.53
C VAL A 810 8.66 -0.28 -26.07
N ASN A 811 8.62 0.41 -27.22
CA ASN A 811 7.37 0.78 -27.87
C ASN A 811 6.57 -0.44 -28.35
N ASP A 812 7.23 -1.44 -28.93
CA ASP A 812 6.56 -2.65 -29.39
C ASP A 812 6.04 -3.49 -28.22
N ILE A 813 6.82 -3.59 -27.14
CA ILE A 813 6.40 -4.27 -25.91
C ILE A 813 5.20 -3.54 -25.30
N SER A 814 5.26 -2.22 -25.13
CA SER A 814 4.15 -1.42 -24.60
C SER A 814 2.89 -1.56 -25.47
N LYS A 815 3.02 -1.53 -26.79
CA LYS A 815 1.89 -1.70 -27.71
C LYS A 815 1.22 -3.08 -27.60
N LEU A 816 2.01 -4.14 -27.43
CA LEU A 816 1.48 -5.49 -27.28
C LEU A 816 0.91 -5.72 -25.88
N THR A 817 1.56 -5.16 -24.87
CA THR A 817 1.22 -5.46 -23.48
C THR A 817 0.22 -4.51 -22.84
N ALA A 818 0.09 -3.31 -23.40
CA ALA A 818 -0.51 -2.12 -22.81
C ALA A 818 0.14 -1.64 -21.50
N ILE A 819 1.27 -2.21 -21.08
CA ILE A 819 2.05 -1.72 -19.94
C ILE A 819 2.68 -0.38 -20.31
N ASP A 820 2.60 0.60 -19.40
CA ASP A 820 3.21 1.92 -19.62
C ASP A 820 4.71 1.80 -19.87
N LYS A 821 5.21 2.58 -20.82
CA LYS A 821 6.62 2.54 -21.24
C LYS A 821 7.57 2.82 -20.10
N TRP A 822 7.17 3.63 -19.11
CA TRP A 822 8.01 3.93 -17.95
C TRP A 822 8.45 2.66 -17.22
N PHE A 823 7.52 1.76 -16.89
CA PHE A 823 7.85 0.49 -16.24
C PHE A 823 8.78 -0.37 -17.11
N ILE A 824 8.54 -0.40 -18.42
CA ILE A 824 9.37 -1.18 -19.36
C ILE A 824 10.79 -0.57 -19.47
N TYR A 825 10.96 0.75 -19.40
CA TYR A 825 12.28 1.38 -19.33
C TYR A 825 13.03 0.95 -18.07
N ARG A 826 12.37 0.93 -16.90
CA ARG A 826 13.00 0.43 -15.66
C ARG A 826 13.39 -1.05 -15.77
N MET A 827 12.52 -1.88 -16.38
CA MET A 827 12.83 -3.28 -16.69
C MET A 827 14.02 -3.42 -17.65
N GLN A 828 14.13 -2.54 -18.64
CA GLN A 828 15.25 -2.50 -19.57
C GLN A 828 16.57 -2.18 -18.86
N ASP A 829 16.56 -1.31 -17.85
CA ASP A 829 17.76 -0.95 -17.08
C ASP A 829 18.28 -2.11 -16.23
N ILE A 830 17.39 -2.97 -15.72
CA ILE A 830 17.78 -4.25 -15.10
C ILE A 830 18.49 -5.13 -16.13
N VAL A 831 17.92 -5.33 -17.32
CA VAL A 831 18.52 -6.17 -18.37
C VAL A 831 19.86 -5.61 -18.85
N LYS A 832 19.98 -4.29 -19.01
CA LYS A 832 21.26 -3.62 -19.34
C LYS A 832 22.30 -3.85 -18.25
N THR A 833 21.90 -3.76 -16.99
CA THR A 833 22.81 -4.00 -15.85
C THR A 833 23.27 -5.46 -15.79
N GLU A 834 22.37 -6.42 -16.03
CA GLU A 834 22.73 -7.84 -16.13
C GLU A 834 23.77 -8.07 -17.25
N LYS A 835 23.54 -7.48 -18.43
CA LYS A 835 24.50 -7.54 -19.56
C LYS A 835 25.85 -6.93 -19.20
N ASN A 836 25.86 -5.81 -18.48
CA ASN A 836 27.08 -5.15 -18.00
C ASN A 836 27.83 -6.03 -16.99
N LEU A 837 27.13 -6.59 -16.00
CA LEU A 837 27.72 -7.47 -14.98
C LEU A 837 28.37 -8.72 -15.57
N LYS A 838 27.79 -9.31 -16.63
CA LYS A 838 28.39 -10.45 -17.37
C LYS A 838 29.73 -10.11 -18.05
N GLY A 839 30.05 -8.83 -18.23
CA GLY A 839 31.33 -8.36 -18.75
C GLY A 839 32.46 -8.31 -17.70
N PHE A 840 32.12 -8.45 -16.41
CA PHE A 840 33.08 -8.42 -15.31
C PHE A 840 33.32 -9.82 -14.70
N ASN A 841 34.34 -9.90 -13.85
CA ASN A 841 34.60 -11.02 -12.95
C ASN A 841 34.83 -10.49 -11.51
N SER A 842 35.11 -11.38 -10.56
CA SER A 842 35.29 -11.01 -9.15
C SER A 842 36.43 -10.02 -8.87
N GLU A 843 37.46 -9.97 -9.73
CA GLU A 843 38.60 -9.06 -9.60
C GLU A 843 38.36 -7.71 -10.31
N SER A 844 37.65 -7.74 -11.45
CA SER A 844 37.49 -6.58 -12.31
C SER A 844 36.26 -5.71 -12.01
N ILE A 845 35.28 -6.21 -11.24
CA ILE A 845 34.06 -5.46 -10.96
C ILE A 845 34.31 -4.17 -10.14
N PRO A 846 33.99 -2.99 -10.68
CA PRO A 846 34.08 -1.73 -9.94
C PRO A 846 33.12 -1.72 -8.74
N GLU A 847 33.52 -1.04 -7.65
CA GLU A 847 32.65 -0.89 -6.48
C GLU A 847 31.33 -0.19 -6.82
N GLU A 848 31.38 0.86 -7.64
CA GLU A 848 30.21 1.63 -8.07
C GLU A 848 29.23 0.77 -8.88
N SER A 849 29.73 -0.07 -9.80
CA SER A 849 28.89 -1.01 -10.56
C SER A 849 28.21 -2.04 -9.66
N LEU A 850 28.94 -2.58 -8.68
CA LEU A 850 28.37 -3.52 -7.71
C LEU A 850 27.33 -2.84 -6.81
N ARG A 851 27.61 -1.62 -6.34
CA ARG A 851 26.69 -0.82 -5.52
C ARG A 851 25.41 -0.53 -6.29
N ARG A 852 25.52 -0.02 -7.53
CA ARG A 852 24.36 0.27 -8.39
C ARG A 852 23.54 -0.99 -8.66
N ALA A 853 24.17 -2.14 -8.88
CA ALA A 853 23.45 -3.41 -9.05
C ALA A 853 22.59 -3.75 -7.82
N LYS A 854 23.11 -3.54 -6.60
CA LYS A 854 22.34 -3.75 -5.37
C LYS A 854 21.24 -2.70 -5.18
N GLU A 855 21.50 -1.44 -5.50
CA GLU A 855 20.52 -0.34 -5.46
C GLU A 855 19.32 -0.53 -6.39
N ILE A 856 19.48 -1.32 -7.47
CA ILE A 856 18.39 -1.72 -8.36
C ILE A 856 17.92 -3.17 -8.14
N GLY A 857 18.25 -3.78 -7.00
CA GLY A 857 17.63 -5.02 -6.52
C GLY A 857 18.28 -6.34 -6.92
N PHE A 858 19.50 -6.35 -7.50
CA PHE A 858 20.18 -7.62 -7.81
C PHE A 858 20.56 -8.38 -6.53
N SER A 859 20.20 -9.66 -6.46
CA SER A 859 20.66 -10.57 -5.41
C SER A 859 22.14 -10.96 -5.61
N ASP A 860 22.79 -11.37 -4.54
CA ASP A 860 24.15 -11.92 -4.55
C ASP A 860 24.21 -13.19 -5.43
N LYS A 861 23.11 -13.93 -5.52
CA LYS A 861 22.95 -15.08 -6.42
C LYS A 861 22.96 -14.68 -7.90
N GLN A 862 22.21 -13.64 -8.30
CA GLN A 862 22.25 -13.12 -9.68
C GLN A 862 23.65 -12.59 -10.04
N ILE A 863 24.26 -11.83 -9.13
CA ILE A 863 25.61 -11.29 -9.33
C ILE A 863 26.63 -12.43 -9.44
N GLY A 864 26.54 -13.45 -8.57
CA GLY A 864 27.40 -14.62 -8.61
C GLY A 864 27.32 -15.35 -9.95
N LYS A 865 26.11 -15.56 -10.48
CA LYS A 865 25.91 -16.13 -11.83
C LYS A 865 26.56 -15.30 -12.93
N CYS A 866 26.48 -13.97 -12.86
CA CYS A 866 27.10 -13.09 -13.86
C CYS A 866 28.63 -13.10 -13.79
N LEU A 867 29.21 -13.15 -12.58
CA LEU A 867 30.65 -13.11 -12.34
C LEU A 867 31.33 -14.49 -12.39
N GLY A 868 30.56 -15.58 -12.50
CA GLY A 868 31.07 -16.95 -12.49
C GLY A 868 31.51 -17.45 -11.11
N VAL A 869 30.90 -16.96 -10.03
CA VAL A 869 31.21 -17.34 -8.64
C VAL A 869 29.96 -17.81 -7.89
N THR A 870 30.14 -18.47 -6.75
CA THR A 870 29.02 -18.88 -5.90
C THR A 870 28.36 -17.68 -5.20
N GLU A 871 27.11 -17.83 -4.74
CA GLU A 871 26.40 -16.81 -3.94
C GLU A 871 27.20 -16.42 -2.68
N ALA A 872 27.82 -17.38 -2.00
CA ALA A 872 28.64 -17.13 -0.81
C ALA A 872 29.87 -16.25 -1.13
N GLN A 873 30.56 -16.53 -2.23
CA GLN A 873 31.71 -15.73 -2.69
C GLN A 873 31.28 -14.34 -3.15
N SER A 874 30.13 -14.23 -3.83
CA SER A 874 29.52 -12.95 -4.22
C SER A 874 29.19 -12.08 -2.99
N ARG A 875 28.59 -12.68 -1.96
CA ARG A 875 28.33 -12.03 -0.67
C ARG A 875 29.61 -11.58 0.02
N GLU A 876 30.64 -12.45 0.10
CA GLU A 876 31.93 -12.09 0.69
C GLU A 876 32.58 -10.91 -0.04
N LEU A 877 32.58 -10.92 -1.37
CA LEU A 877 33.09 -9.83 -2.21
C LEU A 877 32.36 -8.50 -1.92
N ARG A 878 31.02 -8.55 -1.83
CA ARG A 878 30.19 -7.40 -1.52
C ARG A 878 30.48 -6.83 -0.13
N LEU A 879 30.58 -7.70 0.88
CA LEU A 879 30.89 -7.30 2.26
C LEU A 879 32.33 -6.77 2.40
N LYS A 880 33.30 -7.34 1.66
CA LYS A 880 34.69 -6.84 1.62
C LYS A 880 34.78 -5.41 1.09
N LYS A 881 33.87 -5.01 0.21
CA LYS A 881 33.72 -3.64 -0.30
C LYS A 881 32.81 -2.76 0.59
N ASN A 882 32.39 -3.26 1.75
CA ASN A 882 31.49 -2.57 2.68
C ASN A 882 30.17 -2.11 2.04
N ILE A 883 29.63 -2.90 1.11
CA ILE A 883 28.33 -2.65 0.49
C ILE A 883 27.27 -3.46 1.25
N THR A 884 26.69 -2.84 2.27
CA THR A 884 25.60 -3.42 3.06
C THR A 884 24.33 -2.61 2.88
N PRO A 885 23.15 -3.24 3.00
CA PRO A 885 21.92 -2.47 3.00
C PRO A 885 21.68 -1.78 4.36
N TRP A 886 20.70 -0.90 4.38
CA TRP A 886 20.26 -0.08 5.50
C TRP A 886 18.86 -0.46 5.94
N VAL A 887 18.57 -0.28 7.22
CA VAL A 887 17.26 -0.58 7.81
C VAL A 887 16.49 0.71 7.91
N LYS A 888 15.31 0.77 7.31
CA LYS A 888 14.46 1.96 7.27
C LYS A 888 13.10 1.66 7.89
N GLN A 889 12.50 2.66 8.52
CA GLN A 889 11.17 2.61 9.10
C GLN A 889 10.09 2.98 8.08
N ILE A 890 8.94 2.35 8.21
CA ILE A 890 7.66 2.78 7.64
C ILE A 890 6.97 3.62 8.72
N ASP A 891 6.98 4.95 8.54
CA ASP A 891 6.51 5.91 9.55
C ASP A 891 5.21 6.63 9.18
N THR A 892 4.58 6.25 8.05
CA THR A 892 3.39 6.87 7.43
C THR A 892 3.57 8.29 6.89
N LEU A 893 4.69 8.96 7.17
CA LEU A 893 4.85 10.43 7.04
C LEU A 893 6.19 10.86 6.42
N ALA A 894 6.91 9.95 5.76
CA ALA A 894 8.15 10.22 5.04
C ALA A 894 9.22 10.99 5.87
N GLY A 895 9.32 10.68 7.17
CA GLY A 895 10.26 11.30 8.10
C GLY A 895 9.81 12.63 8.71
N GLU A 896 8.63 13.16 8.35
CA GLU A 896 8.05 14.39 8.91
C GLU A 896 7.90 14.27 10.44
N TYR A 897 7.32 13.18 10.93
CA TYR A 897 7.27 12.85 12.36
C TYR A 897 8.05 11.55 12.64
N PRO A 898 8.71 11.41 13.81
CA PRO A 898 9.37 10.17 14.17
C PRO A 898 8.34 9.07 14.48
N ALA A 899 8.58 7.84 14.00
CA ALA A 899 7.79 6.68 14.37
C ALA A 899 8.17 6.17 15.78
N VAL A 900 7.15 5.72 16.53
CA VAL A 900 7.32 5.00 17.80
C VAL A 900 7.32 3.49 17.60
N THR A 901 6.90 3.00 16.43
CA THR A 901 6.90 1.59 16.06
C THR A 901 8.15 1.21 15.25
N ASN A 902 8.47 -0.08 15.25
CA ASN A 902 9.55 -0.65 14.42
C ASN A 902 8.95 -1.52 13.31
N TYR A 903 8.21 -0.87 12.41
CA TYR A 903 7.82 -1.48 11.14
C TYR A 903 8.88 -1.15 10.09
N LEU A 904 9.59 -2.16 9.59
CA LEU A 904 10.89 -2.01 8.96
C LEU A 904 10.96 -2.68 7.59
N TYR A 905 11.80 -2.12 6.73
CA TYR A 905 12.28 -2.74 5.49
C TYR A 905 13.78 -2.48 5.31
N VAL A 906 14.41 -3.17 4.36
CA VAL A 906 15.87 -3.12 4.14
C VAL A 906 16.16 -2.62 2.73
N THR A 907 16.97 -1.56 2.57
CA THR A 907 17.26 -0.98 1.24
C THR A 907 18.74 -0.68 1.06
N TYR A 908 19.27 -0.84 -0.15
CA TYR A 908 20.61 -0.37 -0.50
C TYR A 908 20.67 1.15 -0.75
N ASN A 909 19.52 1.78 -0.98
CA ASN A 909 19.39 3.20 -1.29
C ASN A 909 19.28 4.05 0.00
N GLY A 910 20.36 4.08 0.77
CA GLY A 910 20.43 4.85 2.01
C GLY A 910 21.85 5.10 2.49
N GLN A 911 21.98 5.87 3.58
CA GLN A 911 23.28 6.17 4.23
C GLN A 911 23.27 6.00 5.75
N GLU A 912 22.13 5.66 6.34
CA GLU A 912 21.99 5.36 7.76
C GLU A 912 20.88 4.35 8.05
N HIS A 913 20.92 3.74 9.23
CA HIS A 913 19.81 2.96 9.79
C HIS A 913 18.88 3.87 10.61
N ASP A 914 17.57 3.61 10.57
CA ASP A 914 16.59 4.37 11.36
C ASP A 914 16.49 3.91 12.81
N VAL A 915 16.94 2.69 13.10
CA VAL A 915 16.89 2.07 14.43
C VAL A 915 18.28 1.74 14.94
N LYS A 916 18.38 1.60 16.27
CA LYS A 916 19.56 1.00 16.93
C LYS A 916 19.42 -0.52 16.94
N PHE A 917 20.48 -1.26 17.27
CA PHE A 917 20.50 -2.74 17.23
C PHE A 917 20.90 -3.33 18.58
N ASP A 918 20.21 -2.90 19.64
CA ASP A 918 20.55 -3.23 21.03
C ASP A 918 19.65 -4.34 21.62
N ASP A 919 18.60 -4.76 20.90
CA ASP A 919 17.57 -5.69 21.43
C ASP A 919 18.01 -7.16 21.42
N HIS A 920 18.90 -7.55 20.49
CA HIS A 920 19.37 -8.93 20.29
C HIS A 920 18.24 -9.98 20.23
N GLY A 921 17.09 -9.60 19.64
CA GLY A 921 15.85 -10.36 19.74
C GLY A 921 15.91 -11.77 19.13
N MET A 922 14.93 -12.59 19.51
CA MET A 922 14.68 -13.90 18.90
C MET A 922 14.02 -13.71 17.53
N MET A 923 14.68 -14.20 16.48
CA MET A 923 14.14 -14.14 15.12
C MET A 923 13.09 -15.24 14.90
N VAL A 924 11.95 -14.88 14.30
CA VAL A 924 10.89 -15.80 13.87
C VAL A 924 10.63 -15.58 12.39
N LEU A 925 10.79 -16.63 11.58
CA LEU A 925 10.53 -16.58 10.15
C LEU A 925 9.07 -16.96 9.85
N GLY A 926 8.38 -16.13 9.07
CA GLY A 926 7.02 -16.41 8.59
C GLY A 926 6.98 -17.36 7.39
N CYS A 927 5.80 -17.46 6.77
CA CYS A 927 5.52 -18.45 5.73
C CYS A 927 5.82 -18.02 4.29
N GLY A 928 5.96 -16.73 4.03
CA GLY A 928 5.94 -16.20 2.66
C GLY A 928 4.53 -16.26 2.05
N PRO A 929 4.38 -16.14 0.72
CA PRO A 929 3.06 -16.11 0.09
C PRO A 929 2.29 -17.41 0.30
N TYR A 930 0.98 -17.28 0.53
CA TYR A 930 0.09 -18.43 0.50
C TYR A 930 0.08 -19.09 -0.87
N HIS A 931 -0.04 -20.41 -0.87
CA HIS A 931 -0.13 -21.26 -2.03
C HIS A 931 -0.72 -22.62 -1.65
N ILE A 932 -1.01 -23.48 -2.62
CA ILE A 932 -1.67 -24.77 -2.37
C ILE A 932 -0.75 -25.67 -1.52
N GLY A 933 -1.21 -25.98 -0.31
CA GLY A 933 -0.46 -26.74 0.71
C GLY A 933 0.31 -25.87 1.71
N SER A 934 0.18 -24.54 1.65
CA SER A 934 0.75 -23.62 2.63
C SER A 934 -0.12 -22.36 2.76
N SER A 935 -0.99 -22.33 3.76
CA SER A 935 -1.99 -21.29 3.97
C SER A 935 -1.91 -20.70 5.40
N VAL A 936 -3.03 -20.17 5.92
CA VAL A 936 -3.10 -19.39 7.17
C VAL A 936 -2.68 -20.15 8.42
N GLU A 937 -2.71 -21.48 8.38
CA GLU A 937 -2.28 -22.34 9.47
C GLU A 937 -0.83 -22.06 9.90
N PHE A 938 0.04 -21.71 8.95
CA PHE A 938 1.42 -21.31 9.26
C PHE A 938 1.53 -19.88 9.82
N ASP A 939 0.59 -19.00 9.47
CA ASP A 939 0.49 -17.69 10.12
C ASP A 939 0.04 -17.85 11.59
N TRP A 940 -0.92 -18.74 11.85
CA TRP A 940 -1.33 -19.11 13.20
C TRP A 940 -0.18 -19.66 14.04
N CYS A 941 0.64 -20.53 13.47
CA CYS A 941 1.83 -21.08 14.12
C CYS A 941 2.84 -19.97 14.45
N ALA A 942 3.14 -19.10 13.48
CA ALA A 942 4.06 -17.98 13.66
C ALA A 942 3.56 -17.00 14.74
N VAL A 943 2.30 -16.56 14.68
CA VAL A 943 1.71 -15.63 15.66
C VAL A 943 1.68 -16.24 17.06
N SER A 944 1.34 -17.52 17.19
CA SER A 944 1.37 -18.20 18.50
C SER A 944 2.77 -18.25 19.10
N CYS A 945 3.80 -18.48 18.27
CA CYS A 945 5.20 -18.42 18.68
C CYS A 945 5.60 -17.00 19.13
N ILE A 946 5.28 -15.99 18.33
CA ILE A 946 5.57 -14.58 18.62
C ILE A 946 4.92 -14.15 19.95
N ARG A 947 3.63 -14.44 20.13
CA ARG A 947 2.90 -14.12 21.37
C ARG A 947 3.50 -14.83 22.58
N THR A 948 3.87 -16.10 22.43
CA THR A 948 4.55 -16.86 23.50
C THR A 948 5.88 -16.22 23.89
N LEU A 949 6.72 -15.84 22.92
CA LEU A 949 7.98 -15.16 23.20
C LEU A 949 7.77 -13.83 23.93
N ARG A 950 6.77 -13.04 23.50
CA ARG A 950 6.42 -11.79 24.16
C ARG A 950 5.92 -11.99 25.59
N GLN A 951 5.07 -13.01 25.83
CA GLN A 951 4.62 -13.38 27.18
C GLN A 951 5.79 -13.80 28.09
N LEU A 952 6.84 -14.40 27.52
CA LEU A 952 8.09 -14.72 28.20
C LEU A 952 9.08 -13.54 28.29
N CYS A 953 8.61 -12.33 27.96
CA CYS A 953 9.40 -11.10 27.94
C CYS A 953 10.67 -11.18 27.07
N LYS A 954 10.62 -11.96 25.97
CA LYS A 954 11.69 -12.01 24.97
C LYS A 954 11.41 -10.99 23.87
N LYS A 955 12.44 -10.24 23.49
CA LYS A 955 12.41 -9.39 22.30
C LYS A 955 12.27 -10.25 21.05
N THR A 956 11.47 -9.78 20.11
CA THR A 956 11.07 -10.52 18.91
C THR A 956 11.44 -9.78 17.63
N VAL A 957 12.04 -10.50 16.68
CA VAL A 957 12.33 -10.01 15.33
C VAL A 957 11.58 -10.89 14.33
N VAL A 958 10.58 -10.35 13.66
CA VAL A 958 9.76 -11.10 12.70
C VAL A 958 10.18 -10.75 11.28
N VAL A 959 10.32 -11.75 10.42
CA VAL A 959 10.57 -11.55 8.98
C VAL A 959 9.51 -12.31 8.19
N ASN A 960 8.72 -11.61 7.38
CA ASN A 960 7.74 -12.20 6.46
C ASN A 960 7.44 -11.22 5.32
N CYS A 961 6.85 -11.69 4.22
CA CYS A 961 6.57 -10.89 3.03
C CYS A 961 5.13 -11.03 2.48
N ASN A 962 4.25 -11.70 3.21
CA ASN A 962 2.85 -11.88 2.82
C ASN A 962 1.96 -10.77 3.44
N PRO A 963 1.35 -9.89 2.63
CA PRO A 963 0.57 -8.76 3.15
C PRO A 963 -0.76 -9.18 3.79
N GLU A 964 -1.23 -10.41 3.54
CA GLU A 964 -2.50 -10.94 4.06
C GLU A 964 -2.40 -11.43 5.51
N THR A 965 -1.23 -11.38 6.14
CA THR A 965 -0.96 -12.07 7.42
C THR A 965 -1.12 -11.18 8.65
N VAL A 966 -1.50 -11.81 9.77
CA VAL A 966 -1.44 -11.22 11.11
C VAL A 966 0.00 -11.19 11.64
N SER A 967 0.87 -12.14 11.25
CA SER A 967 2.30 -12.07 11.62
C SER A 967 3.02 -10.82 11.09
N THR A 968 2.53 -10.22 10.00
CA THR A 968 3.04 -8.94 9.47
C THR A 968 2.32 -7.72 10.05
N ASP A 969 1.72 -7.86 11.22
CA ASP A 969 1.22 -6.74 12.01
C ASP A 969 2.30 -6.29 13.00
N PHE A 970 2.74 -5.03 12.89
CA PHE A 970 3.81 -4.49 13.72
C PHE A 970 3.44 -4.48 15.21
N ASP A 971 2.15 -4.54 15.56
CA ASP A 971 1.71 -4.63 16.95
C ASP A 971 2.02 -6.00 17.58
N GLU A 972 2.23 -7.06 16.80
CA GLU A 972 2.46 -8.41 17.32
C GLU A 972 3.90 -8.67 17.78
N CYS A 973 4.87 -7.89 17.30
CA CYS A 973 6.31 -8.08 17.63
C CYS A 973 7.03 -6.77 18.02
N ASP A 974 8.30 -6.86 18.42
CA ASP A 974 9.12 -5.68 18.77
C ASP A 974 9.77 -5.05 17.53
N ARG A 975 10.10 -5.87 16.53
CA ARG A 975 10.62 -5.46 15.23
C ARG A 975 10.02 -6.32 14.13
N LEU A 976 9.29 -5.69 13.21
CA LEU A 976 8.74 -6.34 12.04
C LEU A 976 9.54 -5.94 10.80
N TYR A 977 10.17 -6.91 10.16
CA TYR A 977 10.79 -6.74 8.85
C TYR A 977 9.87 -7.28 7.76
N PHE A 978 9.29 -6.39 6.95
CA PHE A 978 8.54 -6.78 5.75
C PHE A 978 9.53 -7.06 4.62
N GLU A 979 10.11 -8.25 4.61
CA GLU A 979 11.32 -8.54 3.84
C GLU A 979 11.41 -9.97 3.30
N GLU A 980 12.33 -10.14 2.35
CA GLU A 980 12.55 -11.38 1.61
C GLU A 980 12.99 -12.53 2.52
N LEU A 981 12.33 -13.68 2.41
CA LEU A 981 12.71 -14.94 3.08
C LEU A 981 13.79 -15.69 2.30
N SER A 982 14.91 -15.01 2.01
CA SER A 982 16.08 -15.61 1.37
C SER A 982 17.28 -15.66 2.28
N LEU A 983 18.22 -16.56 1.97
CA LEU A 983 19.46 -16.70 2.72
C LEU A 983 20.20 -15.35 2.83
N GLU A 984 20.33 -14.62 1.72
CA GLU A 984 20.99 -13.32 1.70
C GLU A 984 20.38 -12.33 2.69
N ARG A 985 19.05 -12.13 2.61
CA ARG A 985 18.35 -11.10 3.38
C ARG A 985 18.20 -11.47 4.85
N ILE A 986 17.93 -12.74 5.16
CA ILE A 986 17.88 -13.23 6.53
C ILE A 986 19.25 -13.06 7.19
N LEU A 987 20.36 -13.36 6.49
CA LEU A 987 21.70 -13.12 7.03
C LEU A 987 22.02 -11.63 7.19
N ASP A 988 21.51 -10.76 6.32
CA ASP A 988 21.67 -9.30 6.47
C ASP A 988 21.00 -8.82 7.75
N ILE A 989 19.76 -9.25 8.02
CA ILE A 989 18.99 -8.85 9.21
C ILE A 989 19.58 -9.50 10.46
N TYR A 990 19.77 -10.82 10.46
CA TYR A 990 20.24 -11.57 11.64
C TYR A 990 21.59 -11.06 12.16
N LYS A 991 22.53 -10.77 11.24
CA LYS A 991 23.86 -10.25 11.62
C LYS A 991 23.81 -8.80 12.04
N ARG A 992 22.88 -8.01 11.50
CA ARG A 992 22.73 -6.60 11.87
C ARG A 992 22.08 -6.43 13.24
N GLU A 993 21.06 -7.23 13.53
CA GLU A 993 20.37 -7.29 14.83
C GLU A 993 21.15 -8.04 15.91
N GLU A 994 22.17 -8.81 15.51
CA GLU A 994 22.90 -9.71 16.40
C GLU A 994 21.95 -10.61 17.21
N CYS A 995 20.99 -11.24 16.52
CA CYS A 995 19.91 -12.00 17.14
C CYS A 995 20.39 -13.19 18.00
N ASP A 996 19.76 -13.37 19.17
CA ASP A 996 20.01 -14.49 20.12
C ASP A 996 19.75 -15.90 19.56
N GLY A 997 18.98 -15.97 18.47
CA GLY A 997 18.69 -17.19 17.73
C GLY A 997 17.59 -16.98 16.69
N CYS A 998 17.32 -18.02 15.92
CA CYS A 998 16.30 -18.02 14.87
C CYS A 998 15.43 -19.27 14.97
N ILE A 999 14.11 -19.07 14.95
CA ILE A 999 13.08 -20.11 14.90
C ILE A 999 12.60 -20.22 13.46
N ILE A 1000 12.76 -21.42 12.90
CA ILE A 1000 12.45 -21.73 11.49
C ILE A 1000 11.32 -22.75 11.32
N SER A 1001 10.84 -23.33 12.41
CA SER A 1001 9.97 -24.51 12.41
C SER A 1001 8.46 -24.19 12.52
N VAL A 1002 8.08 -22.91 12.38
CA VAL A 1002 6.68 -22.45 12.54
C VAL A 1002 6.11 -21.75 11.30
N GLY A 1003 6.89 -21.67 10.22
CA GLY A 1003 6.52 -20.96 8.99
C GLY A 1003 6.47 -21.85 7.75
N GLY A 1004 6.24 -23.15 7.90
CA GLY A 1004 6.18 -24.10 6.78
C GLY A 1004 7.53 -24.34 6.10
N GLN A 1005 7.50 -24.69 4.80
CA GLN A 1005 8.66 -25.23 4.10
C GLN A 1005 9.74 -24.19 3.76
N ILE A 1006 9.37 -22.93 3.50
CA ILE A 1006 10.31 -21.87 3.11
C ILE A 1006 11.42 -21.67 4.16
N PRO A 1007 11.10 -21.40 5.44
CA PRO A 1007 12.12 -21.29 6.47
C PRO A 1007 12.82 -22.61 6.78
N ASN A 1008 12.12 -23.76 6.69
CA ASN A 1008 12.73 -25.07 6.97
C ASN A 1008 13.85 -25.42 5.98
N ASN A 1009 13.64 -25.14 4.69
CA ASN A 1009 14.64 -25.33 3.64
C ASN A 1009 15.92 -24.49 3.85
N LEU A 1010 15.84 -23.42 4.65
CA LEU A 1010 16.98 -22.56 4.97
C LEU A 1010 17.75 -23.04 6.21
N ALA A 1011 17.31 -24.09 6.91
CA ALA A 1011 17.93 -24.59 8.14
C ALA A 1011 19.45 -24.80 8.01
N VAL A 1012 19.87 -25.65 7.06
CA VAL A 1012 21.29 -25.98 6.85
C VAL A 1012 22.08 -24.81 6.29
N PRO A 1013 21.62 -24.07 5.27
CA PRO A 1013 22.30 -22.85 4.80
C PRO A 1013 22.55 -21.80 5.88
N LEU A 1014 21.56 -21.55 6.75
CA LEU A 1014 21.67 -20.59 7.86
C LEU A 1014 22.66 -21.10 8.93
N TYR A 1015 22.55 -22.37 9.30
CA TYR A 1015 23.47 -23.00 10.25
C TYR A 1015 24.93 -22.93 9.80
N ARG A 1016 25.21 -23.27 8.54
CA ARG A 1016 26.56 -23.18 7.94
C ARG A 1016 27.07 -21.74 7.87
N SER A 1017 26.19 -20.75 7.89
CA SER A 1017 26.50 -19.32 7.85
C SER A 1017 26.63 -18.67 9.23
N GLY A 1018 26.55 -19.47 10.32
CA GLY A 1018 26.74 -19.04 11.70
C GLY A 1018 25.47 -18.61 12.44
N VAL A 1019 24.28 -18.89 11.89
CA VAL A 1019 23.01 -18.58 12.56
C VAL A 1019 22.70 -19.62 13.63
N LYS A 1020 22.32 -19.16 14.83
CA LYS A 1020 21.94 -20.05 15.93
C LYS A 1020 20.47 -20.48 15.79
N ILE A 1021 20.25 -21.61 15.14
CA ILE A 1021 18.92 -22.21 15.02
C ILE A 1021 18.44 -22.73 16.39
N LYS A 1022 17.19 -22.43 16.72
CA LYS A 1022 16.52 -22.92 17.93
C LYS A 1022 15.70 -24.17 17.62
N GLY A 1023 15.74 -25.10 18.56
CA GLY A 1023 15.01 -26.36 18.48
C GLY A 1023 15.83 -27.49 17.88
N THR A 1024 15.22 -28.31 17.02
CA THR A 1024 15.88 -29.44 16.36
C THR A 1024 17.13 -28.98 15.60
N ASN A 1025 18.21 -29.75 15.71
CA ASN A 1025 19.45 -29.41 15.03
C ASN A 1025 19.26 -29.50 13.50
N PRO A 1026 19.66 -28.49 12.70
CA PRO A 1026 19.54 -28.49 11.24
C PRO A 1026 20.11 -29.73 10.53
N LEU A 1027 21.11 -30.39 11.10
CA LEU A 1027 21.66 -31.63 10.54
C LEU A 1027 20.69 -32.82 10.71
N GLN A 1028 19.82 -32.79 11.72
CA GLN A 1028 18.78 -33.80 11.91
C GLN A 1028 17.61 -33.57 10.95
N ILE A 1029 17.27 -32.31 10.70
CA ILE A 1029 16.30 -31.90 9.67
C ILE A 1029 16.71 -32.47 8.31
N ASP A 1030 17.95 -32.22 7.90
CA ASP A 1030 18.54 -32.73 6.66
C ASP A 1030 18.52 -34.27 6.58
N ARG A 1031 18.88 -34.95 7.68
CA ARG A 1031 18.81 -36.42 7.78
C ARG A 1031 17.39 -36.97 7.65
N ALA A 1032 16.40 -36.24 8.14
CA ALA A 1032 15.00 -36.68 8.14
C ALA A 1032 14.30 -36.38 6.81
N GLU A 1033 14.67 -35.29 6.12
CA GLU A 1033 14.18 -34.96 4.78
C GLU A 1033 14.90 -35.74 3.67
N ASP A 1034 16.14 -36.23 3.88
CA ASP A 1034 16.79 -37.18 2.98
C ASP A 1034 16.09 -38.55 3.06
N ARG A 1035 15.35 -38.88 2.00
CA ARG A 1035 14.56 -40.12 1.92
C ARG A 1035 15.39 -41.39 2.11
N SER A 1036 16.64 -41.41 1.66
CA SER A 1036 17.50 -42.59 1.80
C SER A 1036 17.98 -42.76 3.23
N VAL A 1037 18.39 -41.66 3.87
CA VAL A 1037 18.83 -41.67 5.28
C VAL A 1037 17.66 -41.98 6.20
N PHE A 1038 16.53 -41.30 6.01
CA PHE A 1038 15.30 -41.53 6.79
C PHE A 1038 14.84 -42.99 6.70
N SER A 1039 14.80 -43.56 5.49
CA SER A 1039 14.45 -44.98 5.29
C SER A 1039 15.38 -45.92 6.05
N ALA A 1040 16.68 -45.69 6.02
CA ALA A 1040 17.64 -46.55 6.72
C ALA A 1040 17.48 -46.46 8.25
N VAL A 1041 17.18 -45.27 8.78
CA VAL A 1041 16.87 -45.07 10.20
C VAL A 1041 15.60 -45.83 10.59
N LEU A 1042 14.54 -45.79 9.78
CA LEU A 1042 13.32 -46.55 10.05
C LEU A 1042 13.58 -48.07 10.10
N ASP A 1043 14.42 -48.59 9.19
CA ASP A 1043 14.79 -50.01 9.17
C ASP A 1043 15.56 -50.41 10.44
N GLU A 1044 16.49 -49.56 10.91
CA GLU A 1044 17.23 -49.75 12.16
C GLU A 1044 16.30 -49.73 13.39
N LEU A 1045 15.33 -48.81 13.42
CA LEU A 1045 14.33 -48.69 14.48
C LEU A 1045 13.26 -49.80 14.45
N GLN A 1046 13.29 -50.68 13.44
CA GLN A 1046 12.26 -51.68 13.17
C GLN A 1046 10.87 -51.05 13.00
N VAL A 1047 10.80 -49.90 12.36
CA VAL A 1047 9.56 -49.20 12.00
C VAL A 1047 9.27 -49.45 10.53
N ALA A 1048 8.11 -50.05 10.24
CA ALA A 1048 7.77 -50.43 8.87
C ALA A 1048 7.47 -49.20 7.98
N GLN A 1049 7.80 -49.31 6.70
CA GLN A 1049 7.57 -48.28 5.67
C GLN A 1049 7.12 -48.91 4.36
N ALA A 1050 6.53 -48.11 3.47
CA ALA A 1050 6.16 -48.59 2.13
C ALA A 1050 7.42 -48.90 1.29
N PRO A 1051 7.46 -50.02 0.54
CA PRO A 1051 8.59 -50.33 -0.34
C PRO A 1051 8.83 -49.23 -1.37
N TRP A 1052 10.08 -48.76 -1.49
CA TRP A 1052 10.45 -47.67 -2.40
C TRP A 1052 11.84 -47.89 -3.01
N LYS A 1053 12.12 -47.23 -4.14
CA LYS A 1053 13.44 -47.21 -4.77
C LYS A 1053 13.60 -45.97 -5.66
N ALA A 1054 14.71 -45.25 -5.52
CA ALA A 1054 15.07 -44.18 -6.47
C ALA A 1054 15.52 -44.79 -7.81
N VAL A 1055 15.00 -44.27 -8.92
CA VAL A 1055 15.32 -44.74 -10.28
C VAL A 1055 15.76 -43.57 -11.16
N ASN A 1056 16.78 -43.79 -11.98
CA ASN A 1056 17.38 -42.78 -12.87
C ASN A 1056 17.23 -43.11 -14.36
N SER A 1057 16.60 -44.24 -14.69
CA SER A 1057 16.37 -44.67 -16.08
C SER A 1057 15.02 -45.38 -16.21
N LEU A 1058 14.40 -45.25 -17.39
CA LEU A 1058 13.12 -45.89 -17.70
C LEU A 1058 13.19 -47.42 -17.57
N VAL A 1059 14.36 -48.01 -17.88
CA VAL A 1059 14.62 -49.45 -17.76
C VAL A 1059 14.65 -49.92 -16.30
N CYS A 1060 15.27 -49.13 -15.40
CA CYS A 1060 15.21 -49.40 -13.95
C CYS A 1060 13.79 -49.30 -13.39
N ARG A 1061 12.95 -48.40 -13.95
CA ARG A 1061 11.54 -48.28 -13.58
C ARG A 1061 10.73 -49.53 -13.95
N CYS A 1062 10.97 -50.08 -15.14
CA CYS A 1062 10.27 -51.29 -15.60
C CYS A 1062 10.71 -52.58 -14.88
N THR A 1063 11.93 -52.62 -14.33
CA THR A 1063 12.47 -53.79 -13.61
C THR A 1063 12.11 -53.81 -12.12
N PHE A 1064 11.68 -52.68 -11.55
CA PHE A 1064 11.08 -52.64 -10.22
C PHE A 1064 9.65 -53.21 -10.27
N ASN A 1065 9.57 -54.54 -10.22
CA ASN A 1065 8.37 -55.34 -10.49
C ASN A 1065 7.47 -55.46 -9.24
N LEU A 1066 6.87 -54.35 -8.81
CA LEU A 1066 5.61 -54.37 -8.04
C LEU A 1066 4.49 -54.00 -9.01
N CYS A 1067 3.58 -54.93 -9.30
CA CYS A 1067 2.48 -54.84 -10.30
C CYS A 1067 2.01 -53.40 -10.60
N LEU A 1068 2.48 -52.90 -11.75
CA LEU A 1068 2.38 -51.52 -12.21
C LEU A 1068 0.98 -51.19 -12.78
N ALA A 1069 -0.01 -51.18 -11.89
CA ALA A 1069 -1.32 -50.51 -12.06
C ALA A 1069 -2.07 -50.38 -10.71
N ILE A 1070 -1.53 -50.95 -9.62
CA ILE A 1070 -2.31 -51.30 -8.43
C ILE A 1070 -1.55 -50.98 -7.13
N THR A 1071 -0.78 -49.89 -7.08
CA THR A 1071 -0.23 -49.39 -5.79
C THR A 1071 -1.02 -48.23 -5.18
N LEU A 1072 -2.01 -47.69 -5.89
CA LEU A 1072 -2.99 -46.74 -5.33
C LEU A 1072 -4.42 -47.33 -5.30
N ARG A 1073 -4.80 -48.23 -6.23
CA ARG A 1073 -6.15 -48.81 -6.27
C ARG A 1073 -6.40 -50.05 -5.39
N GLN A 1074 -5.38 -50.77 -4.91
CA GLN A 1074 -5.53 -51.86 -3.90
C GLN A 1074 -5.24 -51.41 -2.46
N TYR A 1075 -4.88 -50.14 -2.28
CA TYR A 1075 -4.55 -49.52 -0.98
C TYR A 1075 -5.72 -48.68 -0.45
N SER A 1076 -6.95 -48.99 -0.90
CA SER A 1076 -8.23 -48.33 -0.58
C SER A 1076 -8.76 -48.64 0.83
N GLN A 1077 -7.87 -48.80 1.81
CA GLN A 1077 -8.17 -48.98 3.24
C GLN A 1077 -6.91 -48.65 4.06
N PHE A 1078 -6.32 -47.49 3.81
CA PHE A 1078 -5.23 -46.98 4.64
C PHE A 1078 -5.61 -45.59 5.13
N TYR A 1079 -5.70 -45.41 6.45
CA TYR A 1079 -5.95 -44.11 7.06
C TYR A 1079 -4.63 -43.35 7.22
N PHE A 1080 -4.68 -42.04 7.01
CA PHE A 1080 -3.60 -41.10 7.29
C PHE A 1080 -3.67 -40.58 8.73
N PHE A 1081 -2.51 -40.18 9.25
CA PHE A 1081 -2.34 -39.70 10.62
C PHE A 1081 -1.32 -38.59 10.64
N CYS A 1082 -1.55 -37.54 11.42
CA CYS A 1082 -0.52 -36.57 11.77
C CYS A 1082 -0.37 -36.58 13.29
N LEU A 1083 0.86 -36.81 13.77
CA LEU A 1083 1.21 -36.66 15.16
C LEU A 1083 1.88 -35.30 15.37
N HIS A 1084 1.17 -34.34 15.96
CA HIS A 1084 1.72 -33.03 16.32
C HIS A 1084 2.41 -33.12 17.68
N LEU A 1085 3.74 -33.02 17.68
CA LEU A 1085 4.52 -33.16 18.90
C LEU A 1085 5.38 -31.95 19.20
N VAL A 1086 5.29 -31.44 20.42
CA VAL A 1086 6.26 -30.49 20.98
C VAL A 1086 7.16 -31.27 21.94
N GLY A 1087 8.47 -31.06 21.89
CA GLY A 1087 9.44 -31.53 22.88
C GLY A 1087 10.16 -30.33 23.49
N CYS A 1088 10.37 -30.30 24.81
CA CYS A 1088 11.13 -29.24 25.47
C CYS A 1088 12.20 -29.82 26.40
N ARG A 1089 13.40 -29.23 26.37
CA ARG A 1089 14.45 -29.39 27.37
C ARG A 1089 14.76 -28.02 27.95
N ASP A 1090 14.59 -27.87 29.26
CA ASP A 1090 15.49 -27.15 30.18
C ASP A 1090 14.86 -27.07 31.58
N SER A 1091 15.46 -27.77 32.56
CA SER A 1091 15.57 -27.44 34.01
C SER A 1091 15.55 -28.60 35.03
N PHE A 1092 15.49 -29.89 34.64
CA PHE A 1092 15.63 -31.01 35.61
C PHE A 1092 16.57 -32.12 35.11
N PRO A 1093 17.52 -32.63 35.93
CA PRO A 1093 18.52 -33.63 35.48
C PRO A 1093 17.99 -35.05 35.22
N ASP A 1094 16.72 -35.36 35.54
CA ASP A 1094 16.26 -36.76 35.68
C ASP A 1094 15.20 -37.23 34.65
N PHE A 1095 14.82 -36.40 33.67
CA PHE A 1095 13.87 -36.81 32.61
C PHE A 1095 14.58 -36.86 31.23
N PHE A 1096 14.80 -38.07 30.72
CA PHE A 1096 15.30 -38.31 29.37
C PHE A 1096 14.21 -38.04 28.31
N GLU A 1097 14.67 -37.67 27.11
CA GLU A 1097 13.97 -37.42 25.84
C GLU A 1097 12.59 -38.10 25.70
N GLN A 1098 11.51 -37.32 25.73
CA GLN A 1098 10.14 -37.82 25.59
C GLN A 1098 9.27 -36.87 24.77
N VAL A 1099 8.36 -37.49 24.02
CA VAL A 1099 7.22 -36.85 23.37
C VAL A 1099 6.26 -36.30 24.43
N VAL A 1100 6.11 -34.96 24.55
CA VAL A 1100 5.33 -34.38 25.68
C VAL A 1100 3.87 -34.02 25.38
N CYS A 1101 3.50 -33.80 24.11
CA CYS A 1101 2.12 -33.50 23.72
C CYS A 1101 1.84 -34.13 22.36
N HIS A 1102 0.73 -34.87 22.17
CA HIS A 1102 0.39 -35.49 20.88
C HIS A 1102 -1.09 -35.48 20.56
N ALA A 1103 -1.41 -35.34 19.27
CA ALA A 1103 -2.75 -35.52 18.72
C ALA A 1103 -2.72 -36.58 17.61
N VAL A 1104 -3.80 -37.35 17.44
CA VAL A 1104 -3.93 -38.37 16.41
C VAL A 1104 -5.25 -38.18 15.67
N SER A 1105 -5.16 -37.65 14.45
CA SER A 1105 -6.31 -37.45 13.55
C SER A 1105 -6.38 -38.57 12.51
N GLU A 1106 -7.58 -38.89 12.03
CA GLU A 1106 -7.85 -39.89 10.99
C GLU A 1106 -8.48 -39.19 9.78
N HIS A 1107 -8.02 -39.49 8.57
CA HIS A 1107 -8.69 -38.99 7.36
C HIS A 1107 -10.01 -39.71 7.12
N VAL A 1108 -11.03 -39.00 6.63
CA VAL A 1108 -12.26 -39.62 6.12
C VAL A 1108 -11.95 -40.38 4.83
N GLU A 1109 -11.11 -39.82 3.98
CA GLU A 1109 -10.69 -40.39 2.71
C GLU A 1109 -9.60 -41.45 2.89
N ASP A 1110 -9.63 -42.48 2.05
CA ASP A 1110 -8.55 -43.46 1.97
C ASP A 1110 -7.25 -42.83 1.44
N ALA A 1111 -6.12 -43.43 1.83
CA ALA A 1111 -4.81 -43.05 1.32
C ALA A 1111 -4.76 -43.07 -0.23
N GLY A 1112 -4.40 -41.91 -0.78
CA GLY A 1112 -4.40 -41.66 -2.22
C GLY A 1112 -4.82 -40.23 -2.53
N VAL A 1113 -5.70 -39.67 -1.69
CA VAL A 1113 -5.93 -38.22 -1.59
C VAL A 1113 -4.73 -37.56 -0.87
N HIS A 1114 -4.39 -36.34 -1.25
CA HIS A 1114 -3.30 -35.57 -0.62
C HIS A 1114 -3.71 -35.14 0.80
N SER A 1115 -2.77 -35.07 1.75
CA SER A 1115 -3.07 -34.72 3.15
C SER A 1115 -3.71 -33.34 3.28
N GLY A 1116 -3.16 -32.34 2.60
CA GLY A 1116 -3.72 -30.99 2.57
C GLY A 1116 -5.11 -30.85 1.94
N ASP A 1117 -5.63 -31.88 1.27
CA ASP A 1117 -6.97 -31.88 0.65
C ASP A 1117 -7.96 -32.82 1.38
N ALA A 1118 -7.52 -33.49 2.44
CA ALA A 1118 -8.30 -34.51 3.14
C ALA A 1118 -9.13 -33.94 4.29
N THR A 1119 -10.27 -34.57 4.55
CA THR A 1119 -11.12 -34.26 5.70
C THR A 1119 -10.60 -34.99 6.94
N LEU A 1120 -10.34 -34.26 8.03
CA LEU A 1120 -9.81 -34.82 9.27
C LEU A 1120 -10.89 -35.09 10.31
N MET A 1121 -10.81 -36.25 10.96
CA MET A 1121 -11.59 -36.62 12.14
C MET A 1121 -10.68 -36.68 13.37
N PHE A 1122 -11.09 -36.01 14.44
CA PHE A 1122 -10.41 -36.07 15.72
C PHE A 1122 -11.41 -36.33 16.87
N PRO A 1123 -11.13 -37.31 17.76
CA PRO A 1123 -10.06 -38.30 17.67
C PRO A 1123 -10.30 -39.31 16.52
N ALA A 1124 -9.35 -40.18 16.24
CA ALA A 1124 -9.53 -41.29 15.29
C ALA A 1124 -10.76 -42.17 15.65
N GLN A 1125 -11.55 -42.55 14.65
CA GLN A 1125 -12.86 -43.20 14.75
C GLN A 1125 -12.82 -44.71 14.46
N THR A 1126 -12.12 -45.14 13.40
CA THR A 1126 -12.20 -46.54 12.90
C THR A 1126 -10.94 -47.37 13.17
N ILE A 1127 -9.94 -46.77 13.81
CA ILE A 1127 -8.61 -47.34 13.99
C ILE A 1127 -8.56 -48.24 15.21
N SER A 1128 -7.96 -49.41 15.04
CA SER A 1128 -7.76 -50.33 16.17
C SER A 1128 -6.78 -49.75 17.20
N GLN A 1129 -7.02 -50.01 18.48
CA GLN A 1129 -6.12 -49.60 19.56
C GLN A 1129 -4.69 -50.13 19.34
N GLY A 1130 -4.54 -51.35 18.81
CA GLY A 1130 -3.24 -51.94 18.50
C GLY A 1130 -2.45 -51.14 17.44
N ALA A 1131 -3.14 -50.58 16.44
CA ALA A 1131 -2.52 -49.71 15.47
C ALA A 1131 -2.15 -48.33 16.06
N LEU A 1132 -3.02 -47.75 16.90
CA LEU A 1132 -2.72 -46.49 17.61
C LEU A 1132 -1.49 -46.61 18.51
N GLU A 1133 -1.34 -47.72 19.25
CA GLU A 1133 -0.15 -47.94 20.07
C GLU A 1133 1.12 -48.11 19.22
N LYS A 1134 1.02 -48.76 18.05
CA LYS A 1134 2.15 -48.84 17.11
C LYS A 1134 2.54 -47.47 16.55
N VAL A 1135 1.57 -46.61 16.24
CA VAL A 1135 1.82 -45.22 15.84
C VAL A 1135 2.59 -44.48 16.93
N LYS A 1136 2.13 -44.53 18.19
CA LYS A 1136 2.82 -43.87 19.31
C LYS A 1136 4.24 -44.38 19.51
N ILE A 1137 4.45 -45.70 19.48
CA ILE A 1137 5.77 -46.32 19.64
C ILE A 1137 6.70 -45.91 18.48
N ALA A 1138 6.22 -45.97 17.24
CA ALA A 1138 6.99 -45.55 16.07
C ALA A 1138 7.40 -44.07 16.19
N THR A 1139 6.47 -43.22 16.60
CA THR A 1139 6.75 -41.80 16.76
C THR A 1139 7.75 -41.52 17.88
N SER A 1140 7.64 -42.16 19.04
CA SER A 1140 8.64 -41.99 20.12
C SER A 1140 10.04 -42.36 19.63
N LYS A 1141 10.17 -43.51 18.94
CA LYS A 1141 11.45 -43.94 18.37
C LYS A 1141 12.03 -42.94 17.37
N ILE A 1142 11.18 -42.35 16.53
CA ILE A 1142 11.59 -41.35 15.54
C ILE A 1142 12.02 -40.06 16.25
N ALA A 1143 11.27 -39.60 17.26
CA ALA A 1143 11.63 -38.43 18.05
C ALA A 1143 13.03 -38.55 18.67
N ASP A 1144 13.31 -39.70 19.26
CA ASP A 1144 14.60 -40.00 19.89
C ASP A 1144 15.73 -40.08 18.84
N ALA A 1145 15.49 -40.76 17.71
CA ALA A 1145 16.50 -40.96 16.66
C ALA A 1145 16.96 -39.67 15.96
N PHE A 1146 16.07 -38.67 15.89
CA PHE A 1146 16.37 -37.35 15.33
C PHE A 1146 16.60 -36.28 16.40
N ALA A 1147 16.60 -36.65 17.69
CA ALA A 1147 16.78 -35.75 18.82
C ALA A 1147 15.90 -34.49 18.72
N ILE A 1148 14.60 -34.70 18.46
CA ILE A 1148 13.68 -33.61 18.13
C ILE A 1148 13.42 -32.73 19.35
N SER A 1149 13.54 -31.42 19.15
CA SER A 1149 13.28 -30.41 20.19
C SER A 1149 12.47 -29.26 19.59
N GLY A 1150 11.24 -29.53 19.20
CA GLY A 1150 10.37 -28.57 18.53
C GLY A 1150 9.12 -29.28 17.98
N PRO A 1151 8.32 -28.57 17.17
CA PRO A 1151 7.22 -29.19 16.43
C PRO A 1151 7.75 -30.19 15.39
N PHE A 1152 7.01 -31.27 15.17
CA PHE A 1152 7.16 -32.15 14.00
C PHE A 1152 5.87 -32.91 13.70
N ASN A 1153 5.81 -33.50 12.51
CA ASN A 1153 4.69 -34.25 11.96
C ASN A 1153 5.18 -35.58 11.34
N ILE A 1154 4.41 -36.65 11.52
CA ILE A 1154 4.62 -37.93 10.83
C ILE A 1154 3.34 -38.41 10.21
N GLN A 1155 3.41 -38.76 8.92
CA GLN A 1155 2.32 -39.39 8.18
C GLN A 1155 2.41 -40.92 8.19
N PHE A 1156 1.32 -41.58 8.59
CA PHE A 1156 1.22 -43.03 8.60
C PHE A 1156 0.19 -43.55 7.60
N LEU A 1157 0.35 -44.79 7.16
CA LEU A 1157 -0.64 -45.59 6.45
C LEU A 1157 -1.06 -46.73 7.39
N ILE A 1158 -2.34 -46.82 7.74
CA ILE A 1158 -2.85 -47.94 8.59
C ILE A 1158 -3.89 -48.82 7.89
N ARG A 1159 -3.59 -50.13 7.78
CA ARG A 1159 -4.55 -51.18 7.36
C ARG A 1159 -4.62 -52.29 8.41
N GLY A 1160 -5.74 -52.38 9.12
CA GLY A 1160 -5.88 -53.29 10.26
C GLY A 1160 -4.89 -52.94 11.37
N ASN A 1161 -3.93 -53.84 11.63
CA ASN A 1161 -2.83 -53.63 12.59
C ASN A 1161 -1.48 -53.30 11.93
N ASN A 1162 -1.45 -53.17 10.60
CA ASN A 1162 -0.23 -52.81 9.87
C ASN A 1162 -0.13 -51.29 9.80
N VAL A 1163 0.94 -50.75 10.38
CA VAL A 1163 1.24 -49.31 10.43
C VAL A 1163 2.52 -49.10 9.66
N LEU A 1164 2.46 -48.29 8.61
CA LEU A 1164 3.62 -47.95 7.77
C LEU A 1164 3.87 -46.44 7.82
N VAL A 1165 5.11 -46.02 8.01
CA VAL A 1165 5.48 -44.61 7.86
C VAL A 1165 5.55 -44.26 6.38
N ARG A 1166 4.93 -43.13 6.00
CA ARG A 1166 4.95 -42.59 4.64
C ARG A 1166 6.03 -41.53 4.48
N GLN A 1167 6.02 -40.56 5.39
CA GLN A 1167 6.86 -39.37 5.34
C GLN A 1167 7.00 -38.76 6.74
N PHE A 1168 8.15 -38.16 7.00
CA PHE A 1168 8.40 -37.27 8.13
C PHE A 1168 8.49 -35.85 7.58
N LEU A 1169 7.81 -34.91 8.24
CA LEU A 1169 7.89 -33.49 7.95
C LEU A 1169 8.06 -32.76 9.28
N GLU A 1170 9.08 -31.92 9.39
CA GLU A 1170 9.25 -31.15 10.62
C GLU A 1170 8.18 -30.06 10.78
N VAL A 1171 7.54 -29.63 9.69
CA VAL A 1171 6.53 -28.57 9.70
C VAL A 1171 5.39 -28.93 8.75
N GLU A 1172 4.34 -29.58 9.26
CA GLU A 1172 3.05 -29.71 8.56
C GLU A 1172 1.94 -29.60 9.63
N SER A 1173 1.11 -28.56 9.56
CA SER A 1173 0.18 -28.15 10.63
C SER A 1173 -1.25 -28.69 10.51
N SER A 1174 -1.46 -29.83 9.82
CA SER A 1174 -2.81 -30.37 9.60
C SER A 1174 -3.49 -30.88 10.86
#